data_AF-A0A521QJ11-F1
#
_entry.id   AF-A0A521QJ11-F1
#
_cell.length_a   1.000
_cell.length_b   1.000
_cell.length_c   1.000
_cell.angle_alpha   90.00
_cell.angle_beta   90.00
_cell.angle_gamma   90.00
#
_symmetry.space_group_name_H-M   'P 1'
#
loop_
_entity.id
_entity.type
_entity.pdbx_description
1 polymer ?
#
loop_
_entity_poly.entity_id
_entity_poly.type
_entity_poly.pdbx_seq_one_letter_code
_entity_poly.pdbx_strand_id
1 'polypeptide(L)'
;MTDKPSADRRQREFSQSDLDGIDPYFFWVLRAGRPYFFLPGRQRQGQELLPVFLRLKDGVTPRDFAEGEHIKDREKRADWRAAVQVPSLFTDSSVGAEDAKYITAMVRSDYILKSFMPGPAFDPGTSSATVAASPRWDPQLWADVRDAVVSMSPGRPLDSTSLPPSEHVADKKKKREEKTQAAGAAPAGTVVMGIIDDGIAFANERFCRFVGGNVESRVAYWWLQDGPSVPPYPVFLPPPNPVLDPVPHGCELDRGQINALLARCTKAGQVDEDLLYRQARLINFKTDGHQSAAWRISHGTHVMDIASGSDPSLARSDRPIIAVQLPIRVTADTSGGSLFPYIWNAIWYIVERAAAIPGATRSPVVINLSYGRLEGPHDGTADIELAIDLAIAVCKARRISLRVVLPAGNSHLSRTHAQINFASATSVQTLRWRILPDDKTPSFAEIWLPKRRPGVAGNRIEVTMTAPTGEYHTITETSGPVAWTGTGGSTYAEAWYYSSLLTNRRMFRFSLLPTTALDTATPLAPAGVWVIDLKNVALTPSETVHAWVQRDDSLYGFPLRGRQSFFEDFNYKRYDDAGRDIEIDDAASVVKRESTINAIATSSTLIDDAPIVAGGYLRKELVAAKYSSAGAQALPPPPRSPDAMAPSEDSRVHHGILAAGSHSGSVVAMGGTSVAAPRIARFVAGKLASGAAGNRLAVRNQATADEGVLLPPPANPAPPPGGRGGAGRMNLGPVVALKRYELP
;
A
#
# COMPACT_ATOMS: atom_id res chain seq x y z
N MET A 1 54.52 1.46 -37.38
CA MET A 1 54.30 2.58 -36.44
C MET A 1 53.49 3.64 -37.15
N THR A 2 52.23 3.81 -36.76
CA THR A 2 51.48 5.06 -36.64
C THR A 2 50.06 4.67 -36.27
N ASP A 3 49.71 4.92 -35.01
CA ASP A 3 48.41 4.73 -34.40
C ASP A 3 47.29 5.43 -35.19
N LYS A 4 46.19 4.71 -35.40
CA LYS A 4 44.89 5.33 -35.64
C LYS A 4 44.15 5.32 -34.29
N PRO A 5 43.71 6.49 -33.77
CA PRO A 5 42.95 6.54 -32.53
C PRO A 5 41.60 5.85 -32.73
N SER A 6 41.25 4.99 -31.78
CA SER A 6 39.96 4.32 -31.69
C SER A 6 38.83 5.34 -31.73
N ALA A 7 37.87 5.12 -32.62
CA ALA A 7 36.67 5.93 -32.75
C ALA A 7 35.90 6.02 -31.42
N ASP A 8 35.93 7.21 -30.83
CA ASP A 8 34.79 7.95 -30.29
C ASP A 8 33.74 7.13 -29.52
N ARG A 9 34.10 6.58 -28.34
CA ARG A 9 33.13 6.36 -27.25
C ARG A 9 32.78 7.73 -26.65
N ARG A 10 31.95 8.54 -27.33
CA ARG A 10 31.31 9.66 -26.65
C ARG A 10 30.45 9.08 -25.53
N GLN A 11 30.73 9.48 -24.29
CA GLN A 11 29.81 9.26 -23.19
C GLN A 11 28.47 9.88 -23.61
N ARG A 12 27.44 9.05 -23.81
CA ARG A 12 26.08 9.51 -24.09
C ARG A 12 25.70 10.47 -22.97
N GLU A 13 25.36 11.72 -23.32
CA GLU A 13 24.81 12.66 -22.35
C GLU A 13 23.49 12.11 -21.83
N PHE A 14 23.38 12.05 -20.52
CA PHE A 14 22.26 11.48 -19.80
C PHE A 14 21.04 12.40 -19.92
N SER A 15 19.87 11.83 -20.18
CA SER A 15 18.63 12.57 -20.44
C SER A 15 17.58 12.31 -19.37
N GLN A 16 16.61 13.22 -19.22
CA GLN A 16 15.48 13.01 -18.31
C GLN A 16 14.72 11.70 -18.60
N SER A 17 14.64 11.28 -19.87
CA SER A 17 13.98 10.03 -20.27
C SER A 17 14.69 8.76 -19.79
N ASP A 18 15.96 8.85 -19.39
CA ASP A 18 16.67 7.70 -18.81
C ASP A 18 16.15 7.38 -17.38
N LEU A 19 15.41 8.31 -16.75
CA LEU A 19 14.76 8.13 -15.44
C LEU A 19 13.34 7.56 -15.52
N ASP A 20 12.79 7.42 -16.73
CA ASP A 20 11.41 6.99 -16.92
C ASP A 20 11.17 5.60 -16.28
N GLY A 21 10.09 5.45 -15.51
CA GLY A 21 9.79 4.23 -14.76
C GLY A 21 10.48 4.10 -13.38
N ILE A 22 11.47 4.93 -13.04
CA ILE A 22 12.05 4.96 -11.68
C ILE A 22 11.26 5.94 -10.82
N ASP A 23 10.63 5.46 -9.74
CA ASP A 23 9.90 6.33 -8.83
C ASP A 23 10.83 7.43 -8.26
N PRO A 24 10.49 8.72 -8.42
CA PRO A 24 11.35 9.79 -7.94
C PRO A 24 11.57 9.77 -6.42
N TYR A 25 10.78 8.99 -5.67
CA TYR A 25 10.98 8.78 -4.24
C TYR A 25 12.35 8.18 -3.93
N PHE A 26 12.97 7.42 -4.85
CA PHE A 26 14.35 6.93 -4.68
C PHE A 26 15.35 8.07 -4.48
N PHE A 27 15.24 9.15 -5.26
CA PHE A 27 16.16 10.29 -5.15
C PHE A 27 15.99 10.97 -3.80
N TRP A 28 14.76 11.12 -3.34
CA TRP A 28 14.47 11.67 -2.02
C TRP A 28 15.05 10.80 -0.89
N VAL A 29 14.66 9.52 -0.83
CA VAL A 29 14.99 8.63 0.30
C VAL A 29 16.46 8.24 0.39
N LEU A 30 17.22 8.41 -0.70
CA LEU A 30 18.67 8.19 -0.71
C LEU A 30 19.47 9.49 -0.50
N ARG A 31 18.81 10.66 -0.47
CA ARG A 31 19.42 11.99 -0.29
C ARG A 31 18.82 12.74 0.91
N ALA A 32 18.18 13.89 0.70
CA ALA A 32 17.65 14.75 1.76
C ALA A 32 16.65 14.02 2.67
N GLY A 33 15.89 13.06 2.13
CA GLY A 33 14.96 12.22 2.86
C GLY A 33 15.60 11.06 3.63
N ARG A 34 16.88 10.75 3.43
CA ARG A 34 17.56 9.57 4.00
C ARG A 34 17.39 9.42 5.51
N PRO A 35 17.56 10.48 6.34
CA PRO A 35 17.43 10.35 7.80
C PRO A 35 16.03 9.94 8.27
N TYR A 36 14.99 10.20 7.48
CA TYR A 36 13.60 9.86 7.79
C TYR A 36 13.22 8.45 7.35
N PHE A 37 14.00 7.90 6.41
CA PHE A 37 13.75 6.61 5.78
C PHE A 37 14.63 5.50 6.38
N PHE A 38 15.94 5.74 6.49
CA PHE A 38 16.90 4.85 7.17
C PHE A 38 17.16 5.36 8.59
N LEU A 39 16.37 4.89 9.55
CA LEU A 39 16.55 5.36 10.94
C LEU A 39 17.85 4.82 11.55
N PRO A 40 18.58 5.64 12.33
CA PRO A 40 19.81 5.22 13.01
C PRO A 40 19.64 3.95 13.85
N GLY A 41 20.64 3.07 13.79
CA GLY A 41 20.72 1.85 14.61
C GLY A 41 19.82 0.69 14.18
N ARG A 42 19.03 0.82 13.10
CA ARG A 42 18.12 -0.24 12.61
C ARG A 42 18.77 -1.21 11.64
N GLN A 43 19.74 -0.73 10.89
CA GLN A 43 20.59 -1.54 10.04
C GLN A 43 22.03 -1.06 10.18
N ARG A 44 22.97 -1.91 9.78
CA ARG A 44 24.39 -1.54 9.77
C ARG A 44 24.63 -0.47 8.71
N GLN A 45 25.20 0.66 9.13
CA GLN A 45 25.53 1.76 8.23
C GLN A 45 26.46 1.29 7.11
N GLY A 46 26.14 1.64 5.87
CA GLY A 46 26.88 1.23 4.67
C GLY A 46 26.56 -0.20 4.18
N GLN A 47 25.71 -0.94 4.89
CA GLN A 47 25.22 -2.27 4.49
C GLN A 47 23.69 -2.32 4.52
N GLU A 48 23.02 -1.18 4.40
CA GLU A 48 21.57 -1.12 4.48
C GLU A 48 20.93 -1.82 3.28
N LEU A 49 19.98 -2.71 3.53
CA LEU A 49 19.13 -3.38 2.56
C LEU A 49 17.80 -2.62 2.43
N LEU A 50 17.43 -2.36 1.19
CA LEU A 50 16.21 -1.69 0.80
C LEU A 50 15.30 -2.67 0.05
N PRO A 51 14.08 -2.94 0.54
CA PRO A 51 13.08 -3.63 -0.26
C PRO A 51 12.68 -2.77 -1.45
N VAL A 52 12.62 -3.37 -2.62
CA VAL A 52 12.17 -2.73 -3.86
C VAL A 52 11.04 -3.54 -4.48
N PHE A 53 10.08 -2.84 -5.07
CA PHE A 53 9.03 -3.40 -5.90
C PHE A 53 9.37 -3.12 -7.35
N LEU A 54 9.44 -4.17 -8.16
CA LEU A 54 10.01 -4.13 -9.51
C LEU A 54 9.02 -4.69 -10.51
N ARG A 55 8.96 -4.06 -11.68
CA ARG A 55 8.40 -4.67 -12.89
C ARG A 55 9.52 -5.09 -13.83
N LEU A 56 9.58 -6.37 -14.16
CA LEU A 56 10.53 -6.92 -15.12
C LEU A 56 10.08 -6.66 -16.56
N LYS A 57 11.06 -6.57 -17.47
CA LYS A 57 10.82 -6.55 -18.92
C LYS A 57 10.34 -7.92 -19.41
N ASP A 58 9.63 -7.90 -20.53
CA ASP A 58 9.16 -9.13 -21.18
C ASP A 58 10.34 -10.04 -21.54
N GLY A 59 10.22 -11.32 -21.19
CA GLY A 59 11.28 -12.33 -21.40
C GLY A 59 12.27 -12.47 -20.24
N VAL A 60 12.24 -11.60 -19.23
CA VAL A 60 13.06 -11.73 -18.02
C VAL A 60 12.25 -12.42 -16.93
N THR A 61 12.66 -13.61 -16.52
CA THR A 61 12.00 -14.31 -15.41
C THR A 61 12.52 -13.82 -14.05
N PRO A 62 11.77 -14.00 -12.95
CA PRO A 62 12.26 -13.70 -11.61
C PRO A 62 13.57 -14.41 -11.27
N ARG A 63 13.74 -15.66 -11.75
CA ARG A 63 14.97 -16.44 -11.56
C ARG A 63 16.13 -15.84 -12.34
N ASP A 64 15.94 -15.50 -13.61
CA ASP A 64 17.01 -14.90 -14.43
C ASP A 64 17.46 -13.55 -13.86
N PHE A 65 16.51 -12.78 -13.32
CA PHE A 65 16.81 -11.54 -12.62
C PHE A 65 17.62 -11.78 -11.34
N ALA A 66 17.22 -12.74 -10.51
CA ALA A 66 17.96 -13.11 -9.28
C ALA A 66 19.39 -13.57 -9.58
N GLU A 67 19.58 -14.39 -10.62
CA GLU A 67 20.89 -14.91 -11.02
C GLU A 67 21.77 -13.90 -11.77
N GLY A 68 21.22 -12.73 -12.13
CA GLY A 68 21.94 -11.67 -12.82
C GLY A 68 22.24 -11.99 -14.28
N GLU A 69 21.41 -12.78 -14.96
CA GLU A 69 21.66 -13.20 -16.35
C GLU A 69 21.68 -12.02 -17.35
N HIS A 70 21.01 -10.93 -17.00
CA HIS A 70 21.03 -9.65 -17.74
C HIS A 70 22.35 -8.87 -17.58
N ILE A 71 23.17 -9.21 -16.59
CA ILE A 71 24.46 -8.57 -16.31
C ILE A 71 25.52 -9.22 -17.20
N LYS A 72 26.07 -8.45 -18.15
CA LYS A 72 26.97 -8.97 -19.19
C LYS A 72 28.37 -9.28 -18.66
N ASP A 73 28.79 -8.54 -17.64
CA ASP A 73 30.08 -8.74 -16.96
C ASP A 73 29.98 -9.83 -15.88
N ARG A 74 30.85 -10.83 -15.95
CA ARG A 74 30.84 -11.99 -15.06
C ARG A 74 31.20 -11.64 -13.61
N GLU A 75 32.13 -10.71 -13.39
CA GLU A 75 32.52 -10.30 -12.03
C GLU A 75 31.37 -9.51 -11.38
N LYS A 76 30.77 -8.58 -12.13
CA LYS A 76 29.60 -7.83 -11.66
C LYS A 76 28.38 -8.70 -11.41
N ARG A 77 28.26 -9.83 -12.11
CA ARG A 77 27.19 -10.82 -11.86
C ARG A 77 27.35 -11.49 -10.49
N ALA A 78 28.56 -11.78 -10.05
CA ALA A 78 28.80 -12.30 -8.71
C ALA A 78 28.43 -11.25 -7.63
N ASP A 79 28.85 -9.99 -7.85
CA ASP A 79 28.50 -8.87 -6.97
C ASP A 79 26.98 -8.63 -6.92
N TRP A 80 26.29 -8.78 -8.05
CA TRP A 80 24.83 -8.70 -8.14
C TRP A 80 24.15 -9.71 -7.22
N ARG A 81 24.54 -11.00 -7.29
CA ARG A 81 23.97 -12.06 -6.45
C ARG A 81 24.21 -11.84 -4.96
N ALA A 82 25.29 -11.15 -4.60
CA ALA A 82 25.57 -10.77 -3.22
C ALA A 82 24.77 -9.54 -2.75
N ALA A 83 24.36 -8.67 -3.68
CA ALA A 83 23.71 -7.39 -3.38
C ALA A 83 22.18 -7.39 -3.57
N VAL A 84 21.65 -8.33 -4.36
CA VAL A 84 20.23 -8.42 -4.74
C VAL A 84 19.68 -9.78 -4.34
N GLN A 85 18.63 -9.80 -3.53
CA GLN A 85 17.97 -11.02 -3.07
C GLN A 85 16.50 -11.00 -3.49
N VAL A 86 16.11 -11.91 -4.36
CA VAL A 86 14.71 -12.13 -4.76
C VAL A 86 14.13 -13.26 -3.90
N PRO A 87 12.96 -13.07 -3.24
CA PRO A 87 12.31 -14.13 -2.47
C PRO A 87 12.05 -15.40 -3.30
N SER A 88 12.20 -16.58 -2.67
CA SER A 88 11.84 -17.86 -3.31
C SER A 88 10.36 -17.96 -3.68
N LEU A 89 9.53 -17.15 -3.01
CA LEU A 89 8.14 -16.88 -3.37
C LEU A 89 7.97 -16.54 -4.87
N PHE A 90 8.97 -15.93 -5.53
CA PHE A 90 8.93 -15.63 -6.96
C PHE A 90 9.79 -16.56 -7.81
N THR A 91 10.91 -17.08 -7.28
CA THR A 91 11.82 -17.93 -8.08
C THR A 91 11.37 -19.39 -8.15
N ASP A 92 10.65 -19.88 -7.14
CA ASP A 92 10.34 -21.30 -6.94
C ASP A 92 8.84 -21.54 -6.63
N SER A 93 7.97 -20.57 -6.92
CA SER A 93 6.55 -20.65 -6.58
C SER A 93 5.84 -21.83 -7.26
N SER A 94 4.89 -22.43 -6.54
CA SER A 94 3.98 -23.44 -7.08
C SER A 94 2.60 -22.89 -7.50
N VAL A 95 2.37 -21.60 -7.28
CA VAL A 95 1.05 -20.96 -7.47
C VAL A 95 1.06 -19.88 -8.53
N GLY A 96 2.19 -19.68 -9.21
CA GLY A 96 2.30 -18.79 -10.35
C GLY A 96 2.90 -17.43 -10.14
N ALA A 97 3.46 -17.15 -8.97
CA ALA A 97 4.21 -15.93 -8.76
C ALA A 97 5.44 -15.84 -9.69
N GLU A 98 5.95 -16.98 -10.20
CA GLU A 98 7.02 -17.04 -11.19
C GLU A 98 6.64 -16.50 -12.58
N ASP A 99 5.35 -16.54 -12.92
CA ASP A 99 4.81 -15.93 -14.15
C ASP A 99 4.49 -14.44 -13.97
N ALA A 100 4.63 -13.93 -12.74
CA ALA A 100 4.33 -12.55 -12.45
C ALA A 100 5.43 -11.64 -13.01
N LYS A 101 5.02 -10.61 -13.76
CA LYS A 101 5.93 -9.55 -14.23
C LYS A 101 6.41 -8.65 -13.09
N TYR A 102 5.73 -8.69 -11.94
CA TYR A 102 6.08 -7.92 -10.76
C TYR A 102 6.73 -8.82 -9.72
N ILE A 103 7.86 -8.38 -9.18
CA ILE A 103 8.59 -9.08 -8.11
C ILE A 103 8.95 -8.10 -6.99
N THR A 104 9.40 -8.65 -5.86
CA THR A 104 10.16 -7.87 -4.89
C THR A 104 11.60 -8.34 -4.83
N ALA A 105 12.48 -7.46 -4.37
CA ALA A 105 13.85 -7.81 -4.02
C ALA A 105 14.31 -7.01 -2.80
N MET A 106 15.21 -7.57 -2.00
CA MET A 106 16.02 -6.82 -1.05
C MET A 106 17.32 -6.44 -1.75
N VAL A 107 17.63 -5.14 -1.83
CA VAL A 107 18.79 -4.63 -2.55
C VAL A 107 19.65 -3.76 -1.64
N ARG A 108 20.96 -3.98 -1.65
CA ARG A 108 21.90 -3.17 -0.87
C ARG A 108 21.91 -1.72 -1.37
N SER A 109 21.74 -0.75 -0.46
CA SER A 109 21.49 0.65 -0.81
C SER A 109 22.65 1.33 -1.53
N ASP A 110 23.90 0.95 -1.22
CA ASP A 110 25.10 1.38 -1.95
C ASP A 110 25.11 0.85 -3.38
N TYR A 111 24.55 -0.34 -3.60
CA TYR A 111 24.42 -0.96 -4.90
C TYR A 111 23.32 -0.28 -5.72
N ILE A 112 22.24 0.19 -5.08
CA ILE A 112 21.18 0.96 -5.76
C ILE A 112 21.73 2.19 -6.47
N LEU A 113 22.58 2.94 -5.77
CA LEU A 113 23.25 4.13 -6.31
C LEU A 113 24.18 3.80 -7.50
N LYS A 114 24.77 2.59 -7.52
CA LYS A 114 25.62 2.13 -8.63
C LYS A 114 24.82 1.65 -9.83
N SER A 115 23.74 0.90 -9.58
CA SER A 115 23.12 0.02 -10.57
C SER A 115 21.73 0.45 -11.03
N PHE A 116 21.01 1.30 -10.29
CA PHE A 116 19.65 1.71 -10.65
C PHE A 116 19.50 3.23 -10.86
N MET A 117 20.39 4.04 -10.31
CA MET A 117 20.31 5.50 -10.39
C MET A 117 21.41 6.06 -11.29
N PRO A 118 21.16 7.13 -12.07
CA PRO A 118 22.21 7.78 -12.83
C PRO A 118 23.15 8.61 -11.95
N GLY A 119 24.34 8.91 -12.48
CA GLY A 119 25.41 9.62 -11.78
C GLY A 119 25.08 11.07 -11.34
N PRO A 120 26.06 11.80 -10.78
CA PRO A 120 25.87 13.09 -10.09
C PRO A 120 25.31 14.23 -10.95
N ALA A 121 25.16 14.07 -12.27
CA ALA A 121 24.56 15.07 -13.16
C ALA A 121 23.09 15.43 -12.84
N PHE A 122 22.40 14.63 -12.03
CA PHE A 122 21.04 14.88 -11.55
C PHE A 122 20.98 15.16 -10.04
N ASP A 123 22.06 15.67 -9.45
CA ASP A 123 22.07 16.15 -8.07
C ASP A 123 21.75 17.65 -8.03
N PRO A 124 20.55 18.07 -7.60
CA PRO A 124 20.17 19.47 -7.59
C PRO A 124 20.88 20.28 -6.47
N GLY A 125 21.74 19.65 -5.64
CA GLY A 125 22.32 20.27 -4.45
C GLY A 125 23.85 20.21 -4.28
N THR A 126 24.64 19.64 -5.21
CA THR A 126 26.10 19.60 -5.03
C THR A 126 26.81 20.85 -5.50
N SER A 127 27.05 21.79 -4.59
CA SER A 127 28.36 22.45 -4.50
C SER A 127 29.24 21.67 -3.51
N SER A 128 30.53 21.56 -3.79
CA SER A 128 31.49 20.63 -3.18
C SER A 128 31.48 20.54 -1.65
N ALA A 129 31.64 19.32 -1.08
CA ALA A 129 32.72 18.94 -0.14
C ALA A 129 32.40 17.76 0.82
N THR A 130 31.16 17.27 0.94
CA THR A 130 30.82 16.25 1.98
C THR A 130 30.49 14.85 1.47
N VAL A 131 30.48 14.61 0.15
CA VAL A 131 30.25 13.27 -0.43
C VAL A 131 31.57 12.50 -0.54
N ALA A 132 32.23 12.24 0.58
CA ALA A 132 33.52 11.53 0.59
C ALA A 132 33.39 9.98 0.51
N ALA A 133 32.20 9.42 0.29
CA ALA A 133 32.01 7.97 0.25
C ALA A 133 30.86 7.45 -0.63
N SER A 134 30.27 8.27 -1.52
CA SER A 134 29.28 7.73 -2.45
C SER A 134 29.97 6.76 -3.41
N PRO A 135 29.44 5.54 -3.58
CA PRO A 135 30.03 4.59 -4.50
C PRO A 135 30.01 5.17 -5.92
N ARG A 136 31.11 5.00 -6.67
CA ARG A 136 31.18 5.49 -8.06
C ARG A 136 30.07 4.82 -8.88
N TRP A 137 29.23 5.64 -9.50
CA TRP A 137 28.19 5.20 -10.43
C TRP A 137 28.79 4.37 -11.59
N ASP A 138 28.10 3.30 -12.00
CA ASP A 138 28.54 2.40 -13.06
C ASP A 138 27.55 2.43 -14.25
N PRO A 139 27.90 3.12 -15.35
CA PRO A 139 27.00 3.27 -16.50
C PRO A 139 26.66 1.96 -17.20
N GLN A 140 27.58 0.99 -17.22
CA GLN A 140 27.34 -0.30 -17.89
C GLN A 140 26.41 -1.16 -17.06
N LEU A 141 26.64 -1.20 -15.74
CA LEU A 141 25.77 -1.91 -14.82
C LEU A 141 24.36 -1.33 -14.84
N TRP A 142 24.25 0.01 -14.83
CA TRP A 142 22.96 0.68 -14.98
C TRP A 142 22.25 0.30 -16.28
N ALA A 143 22.96 0.29 -17.41
CA ALA A 143 22.39 -0.10 -18.70
C ALA A 143 21.89 -1.56 -18.69
N ASP A 144 22.68 -2.49 -18.14
CA ASP A 144 22.30 -3.90 -18.02
C ASP A 144 21.06 -4.08 -17.13
N VAL A 145 20.95 -3.35 -16.01
CA VAL A 145 19.75 -3.38 -15.15
C VAL A 145 18.53 -2.80 -15.87
N ARG A 146 18.70 -1.73 -16.64
CA ARG A 146 17.63 -1.16 -17.47
C ARG A 146 17.24 -2.06 -18.65
N ASP A 147 18.08 -3.01 -19.05
CA ASP A 147 17.72 -4.10 -19.97
C ASP A 147 16.80 -5.15 -19.31
N ALA A 148 16.64 -5.12 -17.98
CA ALA A 148 15.79 -6.06 -17.25
C ALA A 148 14.58 -5.43 -16.55
N VAL A 149 14.63 -4.14 -16.20
CA VAL A 149 13.62 -3.48 -15.36
C VAL A 149 12.86 -2.40 -16.12
N VAL A 150 11.53 -2.44 -16.03
CA VAL A 150 10.62 -1.41 -16.57
C VAL A 150 10.38 -0.31 -15.55
N SER A 151 9.96 -0.68 -14.34
CA SER A 151 9.64 0.25 -13.26
C SER A 151 10.14 -0.25 -11.92
N MET A 152 10.37 0.69 -11.00
CA MET A 152 10.85 0.41 -9.65
C MET A 152 10.30 1.42 -8.63
N SER A 153 9.86 0.93 -7.47
CA SER A 153 9.45 1.74 -6.30
C SER A 153 10.11 1.23 -5.02
N PRO A 154 10.54 2.11 -4.09
CA PRO A 154 11.17 1.69 -2.85
C PRO A 154 10.13 1.35 -1.78
N GLY A 155 10.40 0.32 -0.98
CA GLY A 155 9.69 0.04 0.28
C GLY A 155 10.48 0.52 1.48
N ARG A 156 9.83 0.65 2.64
CA ARG A 156 10.49 1.12 3.85
C ARG A 156 11.46 0.06 4.37
N PRO A 157 12.71 0.36 4.75
CA PRO A 157 13.64 -0.66 5.25
C PRO A 157 13.15 -1.36 6.54
N LEU A 158 13.37 -2.67 6.63
CA LEU A 158 13.16 -3.45 7.85
C LEU A 158 14.29 -3.25 8.87
N ASP A 159 14.07 -3.69 10.11
CA ASP A 159 15.16 -3.86 11.06
C ASP A 159 16.04 -5.05 10.63
N SER A 160 17.34 -4.97 10.89
CA SER A 160 18.30 -6.04 10.70
C SER A 160 17.86 -7.38 11.33
N THR A 161 17.13 -7.33 12.46
CA THR A 161 16.61 -8.53 13.12
C THR A 161 15.54 -9.25 12.31
N SER A 162 14.87 -8.56 11.39
CA SER A 162 13.79 -9.12 10.57
C SER A 162 14.29 -9.67 9.22
N LEU A 163 15.54 -9.37 8.87
CA LEU A 163 16.17 -9.84 7.64
C LEU A 163 16.79 -11.22 7.86
N PRO A 164 16.76 -12.11 6.86
CA PRO A 164 17.42 -13.40 6.97
C PRO A 164 18.95 -13.22 7.14
N PRO A 165 19.63 -14.10 7.88
CA PRO A 165 21.08 -14.04 8.03
C PRO A 165 21.77 -14.21 6.66
N SER A 166 22.83 -13.42 6.43
CA SER A 166 23.57 -13.33 5.16
C SER A 166 24.17 -14.66 4.66
N GLU A 167 24.29 -15.65 5.54
CA GLU A 167 24.93 -16.96 5.26
C GLU A 167 23.94 -18.03 4.77
N HIS A 168 22.63 -17.75 4.67
CA HIS A 168 21.63 -18.77 4.30
C HIS A 168 21.27 -18.83 2.80
N VAL A 169 22.01 -18.14 1.93
CA VAL A 169 21.77 -18.14 0.48
C VAL A 169 22.59 -19.23 -0.26
N ALA A 170 23.43 -19.99 0.43
CA ALA A 170 24.18 -21.09 -0.18
C ALA A 170 23.46 -22.44 -0.04
N ASP A 171 23.06 -22.99 -1.19
CA ASP A 171 22.89 -24.42 -1.47
C ASP A 171 21.94 -25.22 -0.57
N LYS A 172 20.63 -25.19 -0.86
CA LYS A 172 19.77 -26.36 -0.65
C LYS A 172 18.81 -26.59 -1.81
N LYS A 173 19.28 -27.27 -2.86
CA LYS A 173 18.41 -28.13 -3.68
C LYS A 173 17.90 -29.28 -2.81
N LYS A 174 16.86 -29.05 -2.01
CA LYS A 174 16.04 -30.16 -1.52
C LYS A 174 15.08 -30.54 -2.65
N LYS A 175 15.23 -31.74 -3.19
CA LYS A 175 14.19 -32.36 -4.01
C LYS A 175 12.89 -32.33 -3.21
N ARG A 176 11.87 -31.68 -3.76
CA ARG A 176 10.50 -31.70 -3.25
C ARG A 176 10.00 -33.14 -3.36
N GLU A 177 10.13 -33.93 -2.30
CA GLU A 177 9.42 -35.21 -2.23
C GLU A 177 7.95 -34.86 -1.97
N GLU A 178 7.11 -35.06 -2.99
CA GLU A 178 5.65 -35.03 -2.86
C GLU A 178 5.23 -36.17 -1.92
N LYS A 179 5.34 -35.96 -0.61
CA LYS A 179 4.61 -36.76 0.37
C LYS A 179 3.17 -36.31 0.34
N THR A 180 2.42 -36.87 -0.60
CA THR A 180 0.95 -36.86 -0.62
C THR A 180 0.46 -37.65 0.59
N GLN A 181 0.47 -37.03 1.77
CA GLN A 181 -0.40 -37.51 2.84
C GLN A 181 -1.83 -37.36 2.34
N ALA A 182 -2.61 -38.44 2.41
CA ALA A 182 -4.02 -38.43 2.08
C ALA A 182 -4.74 -37.44 2.99
N ALA A 183 -4.82 -36.18 2.53
CA ALA A 183 -5.54 -35.13 3.21
C ALA A 183 -7.03 -35.45 3.13
N GLY A 184 -7.73 -35.40 4.27
CA GLY A 184 -9.19 -35.37 4.25
C GLY A 184 -9.67 -34.22 3.36
N ALA A 185 -10.73 -34.45 2.59
CA ALA A 185 -11.33 -33.42 1.76
C ALA A 185 -11.73 -32.22 2.63
N ALA A 186 -11.44 -30.99 2.17
CA ALA A 186 -11.96 -29.82 2.87
C ALA A 186 -13.50 -29.84 2.81
N PRO A 187 -14.18 -29.27 3.82
CA PRO A 187 -15.63 -29.14 3.79
C PRO A 187 -16.12 -28.51 2.48
N ALA A 188 -17.25 -28.99 1.95
CA ALA A 188 -17.88 -28.37 0.79
C ALA A 188 -18.13 -26.88 1.05
N GLY A 189 -17.87 -26.03 0.05
CA GLY A 189 -18.00 -24.58 0.19
C GLY A 189 -16.89 -23.91 1.02
N THR A 190 -15.74 -24.57 1.23
CA THR A 190 -14.58 -23.95 1.89
C THR A 190 -14.06 -22.75 1.10
N VAL A 191 -13.88 -21.61 1.77
CA VAL A 191 -13.31 -20.37 1.24
C VAL A 191 -12.25 -19.87 2.22
N VAL A 192 -11.03 -19.62 1.73
CA VAL A 192 -9.92 -19.12 2.54
C VAL A 192 -10.03 -17.61 2.68
N MET A 193 -9.96 -17.11 3.92
CA MET A 193 -9.98 -15.68 4.22
C MET A 193 -8.56 -15.17 4.40
N GLY A 194 -8.10 -14.29 3.52
CA GLY A 194 -6.82 -13.59 3.63
C GLY A 194 -7.01 -12.22 4.28
N ILE A 195 -6.19 -11.89 5.28
CA ILE A 195 -6.19 -10.58 5.94
C ILE A 195 -4.80 -9.99 5.84
N ILE A 196 -4.67 -8.79 5.27
CA ILE A 196 -3.43 -8.03 5.23
C ILE A 196 -3.65 -6.76 6.05
N ASP A 197 -3.10 -6.71 7.26
CA ASP A 197 -3.33 -5.61 8.20
C ASP A 197 -2.19 -5.43 9.22
N ASP A 198 -2.33 -4.53 10.21
CA ASP A 198 -1.48 -4.45 11.40
C ASP A 198 -2.24 -4.82 12.69
N GLY A 199 -1.53 -5.25 13.72
CA GLY A 199 -2.15 -5.49 15.03
C GLY A 199 -3.18 -6.62 15.02
N ILE A 200 -2.84 -7.74 14.38
CA ILE A 200 -3.70 -8.92 14.27
C ILE A 200 -3.49 -9.82 15.50
N ALA A 201 -4.40 -9.71 16.46
CA ALA A 201 -4.46 -10.52 17.66
C ALA A 201 -5.01 -11.93 17.32
N PHE A 202 -4.20 -12.74 16.65
CA PHE A 202 -4.61 -14.00 16.03
C PHE A 202 -5.18 -15.06 17.00
N ALA A 203 -4.86 -14.95 18.30
CA ALA A 203 -5.34 -15.86 19.34
C ALA A 203 -6.74 -15.51 19.89
N ASN A 204 -7.33 -14.39 19.45
CA ASN A 204 -8.66 -13.97 19.88
C ASN A 204 -9.69 -15.09 19.62
N GLU A 205 -10.59 -15.32 20.58
CA GLU A 205 -11.58 -16.39 20.56
C GLU A 205 -12.45 -16.38 19.29
N ARG A 206 -12.66 -15.19 18.70
CA ARG A 206 -13.39 -14.98 17.45
C ARG A 206 -12.74 -15.65 16.24
N PHE A 207 -11.44 -15.97 16.35
CA PHE A 207 -10.63 -16.66 15.36
C PHE A 207 -10.32 -18.10 15.77
N CYS A 208 -10.94 -18.59 16.85
CA CYS A 208 -10.85 -19.96 17.31
C CYS A 208 -12.15 -20.71 17.07
N ARG A 209 -12.14 -22.00 17.39
CA ARG A 209 -13.29 -22.91 17.41
C ARG A 209 -13.15 -23.89 18.58
N PHE A 210 -14.26 -24.34 19.14
CA PHE A 210 -14.27 -25.38 20.15
C PHE A 210 -14.51 -26.76 19.51
N VAL A 211 -13.56 -27.67 19.68
CA VAL A 211 -13.62 -29.04 19.15
C VAL A 211 -13.32 -30.01 20.27
N GLY A 212 -14.29 -30.85 20.63
CA GLY A 212 -14.13 -31.85 21.70
C GLY A 212 -13.71 -31.24 23.05
N GLY A 213 -14.16 -30.03 23.36
CA GLY A 213 -13.81 -29.30 24.59
C GLY A 213 -12.48 -28.54 24.53
N ASN A 214 -11.73 -28.63 23.43
CA ASN A 214 -10.46 -27.91 23.23
C ASN A 214 -10.64 -26.68 22.34
N VAL A 215 -9.84 -25.66 22.59
CA VAL A 215 -9.73 -24.49 21.72
C VAL A 215 -8.76 -24.80 20.58
N GLU A 216 -9.23 -24.66 19.34
CA GLU A 216 -8.39 -24.76 18.15
C GLU A 216 -8.48 -23.46 17.34
N SER A 217 -7.34 -23.04 16.80
CA SER A 217 -7.28 -21.88 15.91
C SER A 217 -7.92 -22.18 14.54
N ARG A 218 -8.66 -21.20 14.02
CA ARG A 218 -9.08 -21.13 12.60
C ARG A 218 -8.03 -20.43 11.74
N VAL A 219 -7.04 -19.79 12.35
CA VAL A 219 -5.88 -19.21 11.66
C VAL A 219 -4.96 -20.36 11.24
N ALA A 220 -4.95 -20.61 9.94
CA ALA A 220 -4.13 -21.64 9.30
C ALA A 220 -2.65 -21.24 9.28
N TYR A 221 -2.39 -19.97 8.99
CA TYR A 221 -1.06 -19.38 8.92
C TYR A 221 -1.10 -17.90 9.33
N TRP A 222 -0.10 -17.45 10.06
CA TRP A 222 0.08 -16.06 10.48
C TRP A 222 1.52 -15.61 10.22
N TRP A 223 1.70 -14.57 9.40
CA TRP A 223 3.01 -14.01 9.08
C TRP A 223 3.19 -12.63 9.73
N LEU A 224 4.22 -12.48 10.57
CA LEU A 224 4.67 -11.20 11.10
C LEU A 224 5.86 -10.70 10.27
N GLN A 225 5.63 -9.77 9.35
CA GLN A 225 6.61 -9.36 8.33
C GLN A 225 7.87 -8.67 8.90
N ASP A 226 7.78 -8.03 10.06
CA ASP A 226 8.91 -7.41 10.77
C ASP A 226 9.30 -8.16 12.05
N GLY A 227 8.81 -9.38 12.23
CA GLY A 227 9.23 -10.26 13.32
C GLY A 227 10.73 -10.60 13.24
N PRO A 228 11.32 -11.13 14.31
CA PRO A 228 12.70 -11.59 14.25
C PRO A 228 12.82 -12.82 13.35
N SER A 229 13.75 -12.79 12.39
CA SER A 229 14.07 -13.94 11.52
C SER A 229 14.84 -15.04 12.27
N VAL A 230 15.54 -14.69 13.37
CA VAL A 230 16.38 -15.56 14.20
C VAL A 230 16.33 -15.10 15.67
N PRO A 231 16.36 -16.00 16.69
CA PRO A 231 16.43 -17.47 16.64
C PRO A 231 15.15 -18.13 16.12
N PRO A 232 15.25 -19.38 15.59
CA PRO A 232 14.16 -20.04 14.88
C PRO A 232 13.14 -20.53 15.91
N TYR A 233 12.11 -19.72 16.14
CA TYR A 233 11.01 -20.04 17.03
C TYR A 233 11.42 -20.27 18.49
N PRO A 234 10.49 -20.12 19.45
CA PRO A 234 10.71 -20.69 20.76
C PRO A 234 10.93 -22.21 20.62
N VAL A 235 12.01 -22.74 21.20
CA VAL A 235 12.46 -24.16 21.07
C VAL A 235 11.37 -25.19 21.44
N PHE A 236 10.36 -24.75 22.18
CA PHE A 236 9.23 -25.57 22.60
C PHE A 236 8.09 -25.69 21.57
N LEU A 237 8.11 -24.90 20.49
CA LEU A 237 7.12 -25.03 19.42
C LEU A 237 7.45 -26.23 18.54
N PRO A 238 6.42 -26.88 17.96
CA PRO A 238 6.67 -27.90 16.95
C PRO A 238 7.44 -27.29 15.76
N PRO A 239 8.22 -28.11 15.04
CA PRO A 239 8.88 -27.65 13.82
C PRO A 239 7.83 -27.12 12.84
N PRO A 240 8.15 -26.07 12.06
CA PRO A 240 7.24 -25.56 11.05
C PRO A 240 6.94 -26.63 10.00
N ASN A 241 5.81 -26.51 9.32
CA ASN A 241 5.46 -27.37 8.20
C ASN A 241 6.63 -27.48 7.18
N PRO A 242 7.24 -28.67 7.01
CA PRO A 242 8.46 -28.83 6.21
C PRO A 242 8.21 -28.78 4.69
N VAL A 243 6.95 -28.65 4.27
CA VAL A 243 6.54 -28.67 2.85
C VAL A 243 6.75 -27.33 2.17
N LEU A 244 6.84 -26.23 2.93
CA LEU A 244 6.88 -24.87 2.40
C LEU A 244 8.20 -24.19 2.76
N ASP A 245 8.64 -23.31 1.86
CA ASP A 245 9.80 -22.47 2.09
C ASP A 245 9.51 -21.45 3.21
N PRO A 246 10.52 -21.06 4.00
CA PRO A 246 10.40 -19.98 4.96
C PRO A 246 9.99 -18.66 4.31
N VAL A 247 9.32 -17.81 5.08
CA VAL A 247 9.03 -16.43 4.67
C VAL A 247 10.32 -15.64 4.41
N PRO A 248 10.33 -14.69 3.45
CA PRO A 248 11.55 -13.98 3.03
C PRO A 248 12.12 -13.03 4.09
N HIS A 249 11.28 -12.59 5.03
CA HIS A 249 11.63 -11.74 6.15
C HIS A 249 10.57 -11.92 7.23
N GLY A 250 10.90 -11.53 8.47
CA GLY A 250 9.97 -11.71 9.57
C GLY A 250 9.94 -13.14 10.09
N CYS A 251 8.79 -13.54 10.64
CA CYS A 251 8.55 -14.92 11.11
C CYS A 251 7.10 -15.37 10.85
N GLU A 252 6.89 -16.68 10.69
CA GLU A 252 5.58 -17.28 10.40
C GLU A 252 5.20 -18.29 11.48
N LEU A 253 3.92 -18.31 11.89
CA LEU A 253 3.36 -19.41 12.68
C LEU A 253 2.29 -20.14 11.88
N ASP A 254 2.42 -21.46 11.77
CA ASP A 254 1.33 -22.30 11.27
C ASP A 254 0.31 -22.63 12.39
N ARG A 255 -0.85 -23.18 12.01
CA ARG A 255 -1.91 -23.57 12.94
C ARG A 255 -1.45 -24.52 14.05
N GLY A 256 -0.53 -25.44 13.76
CA GLY A 256 -0.03 -26.37 14.77
C GLY A 256 0.76 -25.63 15.85
N GLN A 257 1.61 -24.69 15.43
CA GLN A 257 2.35 -23.82 16.33
C GLN A 257 1.43 -22.86 17.11
N ILE A 258 0.41 -22.30 16.46
CA ILE A 258 -0.60 -21.45 17.11
C ILE A 258 -1.36 -22.27 18.18
N ASN A 259 -1.81 -23.48 17.86
CA ASN A 259 -2.49 -24.36 18.81
C ASN A 259 -1.58 -24.75 19.98
N ALA A 260 -0.29 -25.00 19.74
CA ALA A 260 0.68 -25.27 20.80
C ALA A 260 0.84 -24.05 21.73
N LEU A 261 0.84 -22.82 21.20
CA LEU A 261 0.85 -21.60 21.99
C LEU A 261 -0.43 -21.40 22.80
N LEU A 262 -1.60 -21.62 22.18
CA LEU A 262 -2.90 -21.59 22.85
C LEU A 262 -2.92 -22.56 24.04
N ALA A 263 -2.55 -23.82 23.82
CA ALA A 263 -2.51 -24.84 24.87
C ALA A 263 -1.53 -24.46 26.00
N ARG A 264 -0.32 -24.04 25.66
CA ARG A 264 0.72 -23.64 26.62
C ARG A 264 0.32 -22.43 27.47
N CYS A 265 -0.38 -21.47 26.87
CA CYS A 265 -0.80 -20.25 27.54
C CYS A 265 -2.19 -20.37 28.17
N THR A 266 -2.84 -21.54 28.10
CA THR A 266 -4.11 -21.79 28.78
C THR A 266 -3.87 -22.13 30.25
N LYS A 267 -4.54 -21.40 31.15
CA LYS A 267 -4.57 -21.67 32.59
C LYS A 267 -6.02 -21.66 33.07
N ALA A 268 -6.42 -22.71 33.81
CA ALA A 268 -7.78 -22.85 34.32
C ALA A 268 -8.88 -22.66 33.24
N GLY A 269 -8.64 -23.12 32.02
CA GLY A 269 -9.58 -23.01 30.90
C GLY A 269 -9.60 -21.65 30.18
N GLN A 270 -8.75 -20.69 30.57
CA GLN A 270 -8.64 -19.39 29.93
C GLN A 270 -7.26 -19.20 29.30
N VAL A 271 -7.20 -18.61 28.10
CA VAL A 271 -5.94 -18.30 27.41
C VAL A 271 -5.37 -16.99 27.95
N ASP A 272 -4.14 -17.03 28.46
CA ASP A 272 -3.32 -15.84 28.74
C ASP A 272 -2.78 -15.29 27.41
N GLU A 273 -3.63 -14.51 26.71
CA GLU A 273 -3.33 -13.93 25.39
C GLU A 273 -2.10 -13.01 25.44
N ASP A 274 -1.91 -12.33 26.54
CA ASP A 274 -0.81 -11.41 26.79
C ASP A 274 0.54 -12.15 26.84
N LEU A 275 0.59 -13.28 27.56
CA LEU A 275 1.74 -14.19 27.53
C LEU A 275 1.94 -14.79 26.14
N LEU A 276 0.85 -15.21 25.50
CA LEU A 276 0.88 -15.81 24.16
C LEU A 276 1.50 -14.84 23.14
N TYR A 277 1.03 -13.60 23.08
CA TYR A 277 1.52 -12.61 22.12
C TYR A 277 2.96 -12.17 22.39
N ARG A 278 3.40 -12.17 23.65
CA ARG A 278 4.83 -11.98 23.98
C ARG A 278 5.69 -13.15 23.52
N GLN A 279 5.21 -14.39 23.67
CA GLN A 279 5.91 -15.59 23.19
C GLN A 279 5.93 -15.66 21.65
N ALA A 280 4.86 -15.23 21.00
CA ALA A 280 4.74 -15.12 19.55
C ALA A 280 5.45 -13.90 18.96
N ARG A 281 6.06 -13.04 19.79
CA ARG A 281 6.76 -11.79 19.41
C ARG A 281 5.88 -10.70 18.81
N LEU A 282 4.56 -10.89 18.77
CA LEU A 282 3.60 -9.86 18.36
C LEU A 282 3.65 -8.64 19.28
N ILE A 283 3.85 -8.85 20.59
CA ILE A 283 4.00 -7.77 21.58
C ILE A 283 5.41 -7.82 22.17
N ASN A 284 6.20 -6.78 21.93
CA ASN A 284 7.54 -6.65 22.49
C ASN A 284 7.85 -5.19 22.85
N PHE A 285 7.68 -4.84 24.13
CA PHE A 285 7.99 -3.48 24.62
C PHE A 285 9.49 -3.16 24.70
N LYS A 286 10.38 -4.10 24.37
CA LYS A 286 11.82 -3.82 24.21
C LYS A 286 12.16 -3.27 22.83
N THR A 287 11.24 -3.35 21.87
CA THR A 287 11.42 -2.82 20.52
C THR A 287 10.59 -1.56 20.35
N ASP A 288 11.23 -0.47 19.89
CA ASP A 288 10.52 0.77 19.62
C ASP A 288 9.50 0.61 18.51
N GLY A 289 8.35 1.26 18.67
CA GLY A 289 7.25 1.20 17.74
C GLY A 289 5.92 1.06 18.47
N HIS A 290 4.84 1.36 17.77
CA HIS A 290 3.51 1.15 18.32
C HIS A 290 3.22 -0.36 18.42
N GLN A 291 2.84 -0.85 19.59
CA GLN A 291 2.52 -2.27 19.80
C GLN A 291 1.00 -2.45 19.65
N SER A 292 0.48 -2.40 18.42
CA SER A 292 -0.98 -2.27 18.15
C SER A 292 -1.82 -3.30 18.91
N ALA A 293 -1.42 -4.57 18.90
CA ALA A 293 -2.15 -5.66 19.54
C ALA A 293 -2.14 -5.59 21.09
N ALA A 294 -1.29 -4.75 21.70
CA ALA A 294 -1.26 -4.56 23.15
C ALA A 294 -2.29 -3.54 23.66
N TRP A 295 -2.94 -2.80 22.76
CA TRP A 295 -3.95 -1.81 23.11
C TRP A 295 -5.33 -2.46 23.19
N ARG A 296 -6.31 -1.75 23.75
CA ARG A 296 -7.71 -2.20 23.76
C ARG A 296 -8.26 -2.44 22.34
N ILE A 297 -7.81 -1.62 21.39
CA ILE A 297 -8.28 -1.61 20.01
C ILE A 297 -7.06 -1.74 19.10
N SER A 298 -7.09 -2.74 18.21
CA SER A 298 -6.14 -2.87 17.12
C SER A 298 -6.88 -2.98 15.80
N HIS A 299 -6.37 -2.28 14.78
CA HIS A 299 -7.04 -2.14 13.48
C HIS A 299 -7.26 -3.50 12.81
N GLY A 300 -6.21 -4.31 12.67
CA GLY A 300 -6.29 -5.62 12.03
C GLY A 300 -7.14 -6.64 12.75
N THR A 301 -7.16 -6.68 14.09
CA THR A 301 -8.09 -7.55 14.84
C THR A 301 -9.54 -7.19 14.55
N HIS A 302 -9.86 -5.89 14.58
CA HIS A 302 -11.21 -5.40 14.31
C HIS A 302 -11.64 -5.74 12.86
N VAL A 303 -10.77 -5.45 11.89
CA VAL A 303 -10.97 -5.78 10.47
C VAL A 303 -11.13 -7.30 10.26
N MET A 304 -10.30 -8.11 10.90
CA MET A 304 -10.33 -9.57 10.80
C MET A 304 -11.61 -10.17 11.40
N ASP A 305 -12.12 -9.63 12.51
CA ASP A 305 -13.42 -10.04 13.07
C ASP A 305 -14.58 -9.67 12.15
N ILE A 306 -14.54 -8.51 11.50
CA ILE A 306 -15.55 -8.12 10.51
C ILE A 306 -15.51 -9.01 9.27
N ALA A 307 -14.33 -9.41 8.80
CA ALA A 307 -14.21 -10.25 7.62
C ALA A 307 -14.55 -11.73 7.91
N SER A 308 -14.05 -12.26 9.02
CA SER A 308 -13.89 -13.71 9.20
C SER A 308 -14.21 -14.25 10.60
N GLY A 309 -14.44 -13.37 11.57
CA GLY A 309 -14.78 -13.76 12.94
C GLY A 309 -16.04 -14.61 13.03
N SER A 310 -16.07 -15.53 13.98
CA SER A 310 -17.21 -16.42 14.24
C SER A 310 -17.33 -16.72 15.72
N ASP A 311 -18.51 -17.13 16.17
CA ASP A 311 -18.68 -17.65 17.52
C ASP A 311 -17.92 -18.99 17.60
N PRO A 312 -16.98 -19.16 18.54
CA PRO A 312 -16.18 -20.38 18.63
C PRO A 312 -17.01 -21.64 18.89
N SER A 313 -18.21 -21.52 19.47
CA SER A 313 -19.13 -22.64 19.71
C SER A 313 -19.74 -23.22 18.42
N LEU A 314 -19.78 -22.45 17.33
CA LEU A 314 -20.25 -22.94 16.02
C LEU A 314 -19.25 -23.90 15.35
N ALA A 315 -18.07 -24.08 15.94
CA ALA A 315 -17.03 -25.00 15.48
C ALA A 315 -16.60 -24.84 14.00
N ARG A 316 -16.71 -23.62 13.47
CA ARG A 316 -16.59 -23.33 12.02
C ARG A 316 -15.25 -23.78 11.43
N SER A 317 -15.30 -24.58 10.36
CA SER A 317 -14.12 -25.15 9.68
C SER A 317 -14.01 -24.83 8.17
N ASP A 318 -15.08 -24.34 7.54
CA ASP A 318 -15.16 -23.98 6.11
C ASP A 318 -14.57 -22.59 5.78
N ARG A 319 -14.03 -21.89 6.78
CA ARG A 319 -13.44 -20.55 6.66
C ARG A 319 -12.10 -20.46 7.38
N PRO A 320 -11.07 -21.18 6.91
CA PRO A 320 -9.71 -21.00 7.43
C PRO A 320 -9.21 -19.59 7.12
N ILE A 321 -8.37 -19.07 8.01
CA ILE A 321 -7.85 -17.69 7.94
C ILE A 321 -6.35 -17.72 7.70
N ILE A 322 -5.86 -16.90 6.79
CA ILE A 322 -4.44 -16.61 6.62
C ILE A 322 -4.26 -15.12 6.88
N ALA A 323 -3.45 -14.80 7.89
CA ALA A 323 -3.26 -13.43 8.33
C ALA A 323 -1.81 -12.98 8.08
N VAL A 324 -1.64 -11.81 7.50
CA VAL A 324 -0.34 -11.17 7.30
C VAL A 324 -0.35 -9.87 8.08
N GLN A 325 0.51 -9.80 9.09
CA GLN A 325 0.81 -8.59 9.81
C GLN A 325 1.94 -7.83 9.12
N LEU A 326 1.60 -6.65 8.57
CA LEU A 326 2.56 -5.76 7.93
C LEU A 326 3.55 -5.16 8.94
N PRO A 327 4.74 -4.72 8.49
CA PRO A 327 5.73 -4.09 9.36
C PRO A 327 5.16 -2.85 10.03
N ILE A 328 5.37 -2.70 11.35
CA ILE A 328 4.82 -1.59 12.11
C ILE A 328 5.29 -0.22 11.58
N ARG A 329 6.51 -0.18 11.03
CA ARG A 329 7.10 1.03 10.46
C ARG A 329 6.50 1.42 9.12
N VAL A 330 6.07 0.41 8.36
CA VAL A 330 5.35 0.60 7.09
C VAL A 330 3.93 1.07 7.39
N THR A 331 3.29 0.52 8.42
CA THR A 331 1.98 1.02 8.89
C THR A 331 2.04 2.44 9.45
N ALA A 332 3.09 2.76 10.23
CA ALA A 332 3.31 4.11 10.76
C ALA A 332 3.57 5.16 9.66
N ASP A 333 3.94 4.70 8.46
CA ASP A 333 4.14 5.51 7.27
C ASP A 333 2.82 5.64 6.50
N THR A 334 2.02 6.64 6.87
CA THR A 334 0.67 6.81 6.32
C THR A 334 0.66 7.24 4.86
N SER A 335 1.80 7.65 4.29
CA SER A 335 1.95 7.97 2.85
C SER A 335 1.47 6.84 1.94
N GLY A 336 1.66 5.60 2.38
CA GLY A 336 1.36 4.39 1.62
C GLY A 336 2.31 4.12 0.43
N GLY A 337 3.24 5.03 0.12
CA GLY A 337 4.20 4.86 -0.97
C GLY A 337 5.21 3.73 -0.73
N SER A 338 5.47 3.41 0.54
CA SER A 338 6.45 2.41 0.94
C SER A 338 5.86 1.00 1.19
N LEU A 339 4.56 0.82 0.90
CA LEU A 339 3.78 -0.41 1.16
C LEU A 339 4.00 -1.53 0.12
N PHE A 340 4.38 -1.19 -1.10
CA PHE A 340 4.17 -2.08 -2.25
C PHE A 340 4.91 -3.42 -2.16
N PRO A 341 6.20 -3.48 -1.77
CA PRO A 341 6.89 -4.76 -1.64
C PRO A 341 6.19 -5.70 -0.63
N TYR A 342 5.69 -5.12 0.46
CA TYR A 342 5.10 -5.86 1.57
C TYR A 342 3.73 -6.43 1.23
N ILE A 343 2.88 -5.62 0.59
CA ILE A 343 1.57 -6.06 0.12
C ILE A 343 1.73 -7.12 -0.97
N TRP A 344 2.67 -6.92 -1.91
CA TRP A 344 2.87 -7.87 -2.99
C TRP A 344 3.32 -9.24 -2.49
N ASN A 345 4.28 -9.27 -1.56
CA ASN A 345 4.68 -10.51 -0.89
C ASN A 345 3.50 -11.13 -0.12
N ALA A 346 2.68 -10.31 0.56
CA ALA A 346 1.53 -10.79 1.33
C ALA A 346 0.46 -11.46 0.47
N ILE A 347 0.15 -10.93 -0.71
CA ILE A 347 -0.83 -11.51 -1.63
C ILE A 347 -0.39 -12.91 -2.07
N TRP A 348 0.84 -13.04 -2.57
CA TRP A 348 1.36 -14.33 -3.03
C TRP A 348 1.57 -15.32 -1.89
N TYR A 349 1.99 -14.86 -0.71
CA TYR A 349 2.04 -15.67 0.49
C TYR A 349 0.66 -16.26 0.83
N ILE A 350 -0.41 -15.44 0.81
CA ILE A 350 -1.76 -15.93 1.10
C ILE A 350 -2.19 -16.99 0.07
N VAL A 351 -1.93 -16.77 -1.22
CA VAL A 351 -2.29 -17.73 -2.28
C VAL A 351 -1.52 -19.05 -2.12
N GLU A 352 -0.21 -18.99 -1.86
CA GLU A 352 0.62 -20.17 -1.67
C GLU A 352 0.22 -20.96 -0.41
N ARG A 353 0.02 -20.26 0.71
CA ARG A 353 -0.41 -20.87 1.97
C ARG A 353 -1.83 -21.43 1.88
N ALA A 354 -2.73 -20.80 1.12
CA ALA A 354 -4.06 -21.34 0.85
C ALA A 354 -3.98 -22.68 0.13
N ALA A 355 -3.13 -22.78 -0.89
CA ALA A 355 -2.92 -24.02 -1.65
C ALA A 355 -2.38 -25.17 -0.78
N ALA A 356 -1.63 -24.82 0.28
CA ALA A 356 -1.03 -25.76 1.22
C ALA A 356 -1.95 -26.19 2.38
N ILE A 357 -3.15 -25.60 2.51
CA ILE A 357 -4.13 -26.06 3.50
C ILE A 357 -4.69 -27.42 3.05
N PRO A 358 -4.62 -28.48 3.88
CA PRO A 358 -5.12 -29.81 3.52
C PRO A 358 -6.58 -29.76 3.04
N GLY A 359 -6.81 -30.29 1.84
CA GLY A 359 -8.13 -30.34 1.21
C GLY A 359 -8.63 -29.04 0.58
N ALA A 360 -7.94 -27.90 0.79
CA ALA A 360 -8.36 -26.57 0.32
C ALA A 360 -7.52 -26.03 -0.85
N THR A 361 -6.74 -26.90 -1.52
CA THR A 361 -5.77 -26.52 -2.58
C THR A 361 -6.37 -25.68 -3.72
N ARG A 362 -7.67 -25.81 -4.00
CA ARG A 362 -8.40 -25.03 -5.01
C ARG A 362 -9.58 -24.24 -4.44
N SER A 363 -9.64 -24.11 -3.12
CA SER A 363 -10.68 -23.29 -2.49
C SER A 363 -10.54 -21.84 -2.93
N PRO A 364 -11.66 -21.12 -3.15
CA PRO A 364 -11.61 -19.69 -3.39
C PRO A 364 -10.90 -18.95 -2.25
N VAL A 365 -10.20 -17.87 -2.60
CA VAL A 365 -9.46 -17.00 -1.68
C VAL A 365 -10.05 -15.61 -1.73
N VAL A 366 -10.41 -15.05 -0.57
CA VAL A 366 -10.87 -13.68 -0.44
C VAL A 366 -9.91 -12.91 0.45
N ILE A 367 -9.19 -11.97 -0.12
CA ILE A 367 -8.24 -11.09 0.57
C ILE A 367 -8.92 -9.77 0.89
N ASN A 368 -8.97 -9.41 2.17
CA ASN A 368 -9.24 -8.04 2.59
C ASN A 368 -7.91 -7.30 2.81
N LEU A 369 -7.71 -6.20 2.08
CA LEU A 369 -6.53 -5.34 2.18
C LEU A 369 -6.99 -3.93 2.58
N SER A 370 -6.95 -3.63 3.88
CA SER A 370 -7.46 -2.37 4.44
C SER A 370 -6.40 -1.25 4.46
N TYR A 371 -5.71 -1.06 3.33
CA TYR A 371 -4.65 -0.06 3.16
C TYR A 371 -4.91 0.82 1.94
N GLY A 372 -4.26 1.98 1.90
CA GLY A 372 -4.42 2.91 0.79
C GLY A 372 -3.45 4.09 0.83
N ARG A 373 -3.53 4.91 -0.21
CA ARG A 373 -2.77 6.16 -0.37
C ARG A 373 -3.65 7.21 -1.05
N LEU A 374 -3.29 8.48 -0.93
CA LEU A 374 -4.08 9.60 -1.46
C LEU A 374 -3.59 10.08 -2.82
N GLU A 375 -2.27 10.11 -2.99
CA GLU A 375 -1.58 10.51 -4.20
C GLU A 375 -1.31 9.31 -5.12
N GLY A 376 -1.17 9.56 -6.41
CA GLY A 376 -0.97 8.56 -7.44
C GLY A 376 -1.67 8.96 -8.74
N PRO A 377 -1.63 8.09 -9.76
CA PRO A 377 -2.21 8.42 -11.06
C PRO A 377 -3.74 8.36 -11.08
N HIS A 378 -4.37 7.64 -10.14
CA HIS A 378 -5.83 7.52 -10.01
C HIS A 378 -6.53 7.01 -11.27
N ASP A 379 -5.84 6.31 -12.16
CA ASP A 379 -6.39 5.86 -13.44
C ASP A 379 -6.20 4.35 -13.68
N GLY A 380 -5.92 3.60 -12.60
CA GLY A 380 -5.73 2.16 -12.65
C GLY A 380 -4.39 1.73 -13.23
N THR A 381 -3.42 2.64 -13.36
CA THR A 381 -2.12 2.37 -13.96
C THR A 381 -0.94 2.44 -12.99
N ALA A 382 -1.18 2.62 -11.68
CA ALA A 382 -0.11 2.48 -10.70
C ALA A 382 0.42 1.04 -10.71
N ASP A 383 1.73 0.86 -10.47
CA ASP A 383 2.37 -0.47 -10.51
C ASP A 383 1.65 -1.51 -9.65
N ILE A 384 1.27 -1.12 -8.42
CA ILE A 384 0.57 -2.03 -7.49
C ILE A 384 -0.84 -2.40 -7.97
N GLU A 385 -1.55 -1.50 -8.64
CA GLU A 385 -2.89 -1.79 -9.20
C GLU A 385 -2.78 -2.84 -10.30
N LEU A 386 -1.85 -2.61 -11.23
CA LEU A 386 -1.56 -3.54 -12.32
C LEU A 386 -1.06 -4.89 -11.80
N ALA A 387 -0.31 -4.90 -10.70
CA ALA A 387 0.16 -6.13 -10.08
C ALA A 387 -0.98 -6.92 -9.43
N ILE A 388 -1.89 -6.26 -8.70
CA ILE A 388 -3.08 -6.92 -8.13
C ILE A 388 -3.95 -7.51 -9.26
N ASP A 389 -4.19 -6.75 -10.33
CA ASP A 389 -4.94 -7.23 -11.50
C ASP A 389 -4.26 -8.45 -12.14
N LEU A 390 -2.92 -8.43 -12.25
CA LEU A 390 -2.14 -9.56 -12.75
C LEU A 390 -2.25 -10.78 -11.82
N ALA A 391 -2.13 -10.63 -10.50
CA ALA A 391 -2.26 -11.73 -9.57
C ALA A 391 -3.63 -12.43 -9.69
N ILE A 392 -4.71 -11.65 -9.82
CA ILE A 392 -6.05 -12.17 -10.06
C ILE A 392 -6.11 -12.95 -11.37
N ALA A 393 -5.57 -12.39 -12.46
CA ALA A 393 -5.57 -13.03 -13.77
C ALA A 393 -4.75 -14.34 -13.77
N VAL A 394 -3.57 -14.35 -13.15
CA VAL A 394 -2.70 -15.53 -13.02
C VAL A 394 -3.38 -16.61 -12.19
N CYS A 395 -3.98 -16.25 -11.05
CA CYS A 395 -4.75 -17.18 -10.22
C CYS A 395 -5.91 -17.79 -11.01
N LYS A 396 -6.67 -16.96 -11.75
CA LYS A 396 -7.78 -17.42 -12.60
C LYS A 396 -7.31 -18.41 -13.68
N ALA A 397 -6.19 -18.14 -14.34
CA ALA A 397 -5.60 -19.05 -15.34
C ALA A 397 -5.23 -20.42 -14.72
N ARG A 398 -4.84 -20.41 -13.44
CA ARG A 398 -4.56 -21.61 -12.63
C ARG A 398 -5.79 -22.20 -11.94
N ARG A 399 -7.00 -21.72 -12.25
CA ARG A 399 -8.29 -22.15 -11.65
C ARG A 399 -8.39 -21.91 -10.14
N ILE A 400 -7.70 -20.89 -9.64
CA ILE A 400 -7.81 -20.38 -8.27
C ILE A 400 -8.68 -19.11 -8.34
N SER A 401 -9.84 -19.14 -7.68
CA SER A 401 -10.69 -17.95 -7.58
C SER A 401 -10.14 -17.00 -6.52
N LEU A 402 -9.45 -15.95 -6.95
CA LEU A 402 -8.95 -14.88 -6.08
C LEU A 402 -9.88 -13.67 -6.14
N ARG A 403 -10.25 -13.14 -4.97
CA ARG A 403 -10.94 -11.86 -4.80
C ARG A 403 -10.12 -10.98 -3.87
N VAL A 404 -9.89 -9.73 -4.27
CA VAL A 404 -9.24 -8.72 -3.43
C VAL A 404 -10.24 -7.61 -3.16
N VAL A 405 -10.43 -7.26 -1.90
CA VAL A 405 -11.34 -6.21 -1.46
C VAL A 405 -10.54 -5.08 -0.82
N LEU A 406 -10.79 -3.85 -1.30
CA LEU A 406 -10.08 -2.64 -0.92
C LEU A 406 -11.04 -1.58 -0.35
N PRO A 407 -10.60 -0.76 0.61
CA PRO A 407 -11.34 0.40 1.08
C PRO A 407 -11.27 1.55 0.05
N ALA A 408 -12.36 2.31 -0.08
CA ALA A 408 -12.40 3.49 -0.94
C ALA A 408 -11.54 4.65 -0.43
N GLY A 409 -11.17 4.70 0.85
CA GLY A 409 -10.40 5.81 1.43
C GLY A 409 -11.26 6.75 2.29
N ASN A 410 -10.57 7.53 3.14
CA ASN A 410 -11.19 8.35 4.19
C ASN A 410 -10.88 9.85 4.01
N SER A 411 -10.80 10.36 2.77
CA SER A 411 -10.25 11.71 2.51
C SER A 411 -11.15 12.65 1.71
N HIS A 412 -12.45 12.34 1.61
CA HIS A 412 -13.44 13.15 0.86
C HIS A 412 -13.44 14.63 1.23
N LEU A 413 -13.21 14.98 2.51
CA LEU A 413 -13.21 16.36 3.01
C LEU A 413 -11.81 16.88 3.37
N SER A 414 -10.74 16.17 2.99
CA SER A 414 -9.38 16.50 3.40
C SER A 414 -8.73 17.63 2.58
N ARG A 415 -9.35 18.05 1.47
CA ARG A 415 -8.80 19.04 0.51
C ARG A 415 -7.43 18.63 -0.04
N THR A 416 -7.26 17.34 -0.27
CA THR A 416 -6.01 16.75 -0.76
C THR A 416 -6.03 16.56 -2.28
N HIS A 417 -7.06 17.01 -2.99
CA HIS A 417 -7.16 16.95 -4.45
C HIS A 417 -7.54 18.31 -5.03
N ALA A 418 -6.93 18.65 -6.16
CA ALA A 418 -7.34 19.75 -7.01
C ALA A 418 -7.43 19.34 -8.48
N GLN A 419 -8.41 19.91 -9.18
CA GLN A 419 -8.65 19.75 -10.61
C GLN A 419 -8.49 21.09 -11.31
N ILE A 420 -7.59 21.14 -12.29
CA ILE A 420 -7.15 22.37 -12.93
C ILE A 420 -7.39 22.25 -14.43
N ASN A 421 -8.19 23.18 -14.95
CA ASN A 421 -8.46 23.36 -16.37
C ASN A 421 -7.95 24.75 -16.80
N PHE A 422 -7.54 24.85 -18.06
CA PHE A 422 -6.97 26.07 -18.61
C PHE A 422 -7.91 26.65 -19.66
N ALA A 423 -8.20 27.95 -19.56
CA ALA A 423 -9.06 28.64 -20.51
C ALA A 423 -8.39 28.84 -21.87
N SER A 424 -7.06 28.99 -21.89
CA SER A 424 -6.25 29.23 -23.09
C SER A 424 -4.79 28.79 -22.93
N ALA A 425 -4.05 28.75 -24.04
CA ALA A 425 -2.65 28.33 -24.14
C ALA A 425 -1.60 29.26 -23.48
N THR A 426 -2.04 30.21 -22.66
CA THR A 426 -1.18 31.11 -21.87
C THR A 426 -1.75 31.38 -20.47
N SER A 427 -2.89 30.76 -20.14
CA SER A 427 -3.53 30.95 -18.84
C SER A 427 -2.66 30.39 -17.72
N VAL A 428 -2.60 31.13 -16.61
CA VAL A 428 -1.93 30.73 -15.39
C VAL A 428 -3.00 30.37 -14.36
N GLN A 429 -2.83 29.23 -13.72
CA GLN A 429 -3.66 28.80 -12.60
C GLN A 429 -2.79 28.67 -11.36
N THR A 430 -3.23 29.28 -10.26
CA THR A 430 -2.50 29.29 -9.00
C THR A 430 -3.13 28.31 -8.02
N LEU A 431 -2.36 27.32 -7.60
CA LEU A 431 -2.69 26.39 -6.53
C LEU A 431 -1.92 26.78 -5.26
N ARG A 432 -2.61 26.89 -4.13
CA ARG A 432 -1.98 27.18 -2.84
C ARG A 432 -1.88 25.90 -2.03
N TRP A 433 -0.67 25.51 -1.66
CA TRP A 433 -0.42 24.35 -0.82
C TRP A 433 -0.03 24.80 0.58
N ARG A 434 -0.90 24.51 1.55
CA ARG A 434 -0.69 24.86 2.95
C ARG A 434 0.09 23.77 3.66
N ILE A 435 1.32 24.11 4.05
CA ILE A 435 2.15 23.30 4.96
C ILE A 435 1.96 23.81 6.38
N LEU A 436 1.69 22.90 7.31
CA LEU A 436 1.42 23.23 8.71
C LEU A 436 2.71 23.28 9.55
N PRO A 437 2.78 24.14 10.58
CA PRO A 437 3.86 24.10 11.56
C PRO A 437 3.76 22.84 12.45
N ASP A 438 4.85 22.51 13.14
CA ASP A 438 4.97 21.32 14.02
C ASP A 438 4.73 19.99 13.28
N ASP A 439 5.12 19.94 12.01
CA ASP A 439 5.17 18.71 11.23
C ASP A 439 6.56 18.07 11.34
N LYS A 440 6.62 16.82 11.82
CA LYS A 440 7.86 16.04 11.97
C LYS A 440 8.06 15.02 10.84
N THR A 441 7.20 15.03 9.84
CA THR A 441 7.31 14.18 8.65
C THR A 441 7.48 15.02 7.38
N PRO A 442 8.11 14.46 6.33
CA PRO A 442 8.18 15.12 5.04
C PRO A 442 6.81 15.26 4.38
N SER A 443 6.56 16.38 3.70
CA SER A 443 5.31 16.61 2.97
C SER A 443 5.53 16.52 1.45
N PHE A 444 4.54 15.98 0.73
CA PHE A 444 4.63 15.80 -0.72
C PHE A 444 3.35 16.21 -1.45
N ALA A 445 3.52 16.71 -2.67
CA ALA A 445 2.43 16.95 -3.61
C ALA A 445 2.82 16.47 -5.01
N GLU A 446 1.86 15.92 -5.74
CA GLU A 446 2.03 15.43 -7.11
C GLU A 446 1.08 16.17 -8.05
N ILE A 447 1.57 16.67 -9.18
CA ILE A 447 0.78 17.27 -10.26
C ILE A 447 0.85 16.35 -11.47
N TRP A 448 -0.26 15.69 -11.77
CA TRP A 448 -0.39 14.73 -12.86
C TRP A 448 -0.99 15.37 -14.10
N LEU A 449 -0.22 15.34 -15.18
CA LEU A 449 -0.64 15.80 -16.49
C LEU A 449 -1.56 14.78 -17.18
N PRO A 450 -2.41 15.22 -18.13
CA PRO A 450 -3.13 14.32 -19.01
C PRO A 450 -2.20 13.33 -19.72
N LYS A 451 -2.77 12.19 -20.13
CA LYS A 451 -2.05 11.18 -20.93
C LYS A 451 -1.49 11.82 -22.19
N ARG A 452 -0.22 11.57 -22.47
CA ARG A 452 0.44 12.05 -23.68
C ARG A 452 0.66 10.89 -24.63
N ARG A 453 0.49 11.13 -25.93
CA ARG A 453 0.92 10.16 -26.94
C ARG A 453 2.43 9.90 -26.80
N PRO A 454 2.90 8.65 -26.85
CA PRO A 454 4.32 8.34 -26.85
C PRO A 454 5.07 9.09 -27.97
N GLY A 455 6.32 9.46 -27.72
CA GLY A 455 7.19 10.11 -28.72
C GLY A 455 6.98 11.62 -28.92
N VAL A 456 5.97 12.24 -28.30
CA VAL A 456 5.78 13.70 -28.37
C VAL A 456 6.62 14.40 -27.29
N ALA A 457 7.54 15.27 -27.73
CA ALA A 457 8.45 16.04 -26.87
C ALA A 457 8.01 17.51 -26.69
N GLY A 458 8.59 18.20 -25.71
CA GLY A 458 8.31 19.61 -25.38
C GLY A 458 7.42 19.81 -24.17
N ASN A 459 7.33 21.05 -23.67
CA ASN A 459 6.59 21.39 -22.45
C ASN A 459 5.11 21.65 -22.73
N ARG A 460 4.22 21.09 -21.92
CA ARG A 460 2.78 21.43 -21.95
C ARG A 460 2.41 22.44 -20.87
N ILE A 461 3.14 22.43 -19.76
CA ILE A 461 3.04 23.45 -18.72
C ILE A 461 4.43 23.84 -18.21
N GLU A 462 4.53 25.05 -17.68
CA GLU A 462 5.61 25.51 -16.81
C GLU A 462 5.06 25.57 -15.38
N VAL A 463 5.78 25.01 -14.41
CA VAL A 463 5.35 25.02 -13.01
C VAL A 463 6.35 25.83 -12.19
N THR A 464 5.88 26.94 -11.62
CA THR A 464 6.68 27.76 -10.71
C THR A 464 6.20 27.54 -9.29
N MET A 465 7.09 27.11 -8.42
CA MET A 465 6.80 26.96 -7.00
C MET A 465 7.51 28.07 -6.22
N THR A 466 6.79 28.76 -5.36
CA THR A 466 7.30 29.84 -4.50
C THR A 466 7.16 29.42 -3.04
N ALA A 467 8.27 29.40 -2.32
CA ALA A 467 8.32 29.12 -0.89
C ALA A 467 7.75 30.28 -0.07
N PRO A 468 7.32 30.05 1.18
CA PRO A 468 6.93 31.11 2.12
C PRO A 468 8.01 32.19 2.35
N THR A 469 9.27 31.89 2.05
CA THR A 469 10.40 32.83 2.12
C THR A 469 10.47 33.80 0.94
N GLY A 470 9.69 33.55 -0.13
CA GLY A 470 9.73 34.28 -1.40
C GLY A 470 10.69 33.69 -2.44
N GLU A 471 11.52 32.71 -2.07
CA GLU A 471 12.36 31.98 -3.04
C GLU A 471 11.48 31.14 -3.97
N TYR A 472 11.73 31.21 -5.28
CA TYR A 472 10.98 30.44 -6.26
C TYR A 472 11.89 29.76 -7.27
N HIS A 473 11.41 28.63 -7.80
CA HIS A 473 12.04 27.93 -8.92
C HIS A 473 10.97 27.50 -9.91
N THR A 474 11.35 27.47 -11.19
CA THR A 474 10.49 26.99 -12.28
C THR A 474 11.01 25.65 -12.80
N ILE A 475 10.10 24.68 -12.94
CA ILE A 475 10.36 23.36 -13.52
C ILE A 475 9.40 23.10 -14.70
N THR A 476 9.87 22.32 -15.66
CA THR A 476 9.18 21.97 -16.90
C THR A 476 9.33 20.48 -17.22
N GLU A 477 8.66 19.97 -18.25
CA GLU A 477 8.76 18.56 -18.67
C GLU A 477 10.14 18.18 -19.24
N THR A 478 10.99 19.17 -19.53
CA THR A 478 12.31 18.96 -20.12
C THR A 478 13.46 19.52 -19.29
N SER A 479 13.17 20.25 -18.21
CA SER A 479 14.21 20.73 -17.30
C SER A 479 14.60 19.64 -16.31
N GLY A 480 15.84 19.71 -15.81
CA GLY A 480 16.28 18.88 -14.68
C GLY A 480 15.55 19.22 -13.37
N PRO A 481 15.81 18.47 -12.29
CA PRO A 481 15.26 18.76 -10.97
C PRO A 481 15.77 20.12 -10.45
N VAL A 482 14.98 20.75 -9.59
CA VAL A 482 15.34 22.00 -8.89
C VAL A 482 15.24 21.81 -7.38
N ALA A 483 16.00 22.58 -6.61
CA ALA A 483 16.05 22.48 -5.15
C ALA A 483 16.12 23.85 -4.48
N TRP A 484 15.51 23.92 -3.29
CA TRP A 484 15.61 25.06 -2.38
C TRP A 484 16.64 24.73 -1.31
N THR A 485 17.53 25.67 -1.03
CA THR A 485 18.64 25.46 -0.09
C THR A 485 18.60 26.46 1.06
N GLY A 486 18.80 25.94 2.27
CA GLY A 486 18.89 26.73 3.49
C GLY A 486 20.31 27.25 3.73
N THR A 487 20.49 27.93 4.86
CA THR A 487 21.81 28.36 5.34
C THR A 487 22.77 27.16 5.43
N GLY A 488 23.96 27.27 4.85
CA GLY A 488 24.93 26.16 4.81
C GLY A 488 24.75 25.18 3.64
N GLY A 489 23.87 25.47 2.68
CA GLY A 489 23.73 24.72 1.43
C GLY A 489 22.89 23.44 1.55
N SER A 490 22.22 23.21 2.68
CA SER A 490 21.36 22.05 2.87
C SER A 490 20.04 22.19 2.10
N THR A 491 19.73 21.22 1.24
CA THR A 491 18.44 21.15 0.54
C THR A 491 17.29 20.88 1.52
N TYR A 492 16.26 21.72 1.50
CA TYR A 492 15.05 21.52 2.32
C TYR A 492 13.78 21.25 1.50
N ALA A 493 13.80 21.52 0.20
CA ALA A 493 12.74 21.14 -0.71
C ALA A 493 13.32 20.83 -2.10
N GLU A 494 12.65 19.97 -2.86
CA GLU A 494 12.99 19.65 -4.24
C GLU A 494 11.75 19.47 -5.11
N ALA A 495 11.90 19.73 -6.40
CA ALA A 495 10.90 19.44 -7.41
C ALA A 495 11.49 18.56 -8.51
N TRP A 496 10.74 17.53 -8.87
CA TRP A 496 11.11 16.56 -9.90
C TRP A 496 10.01 16.44 -10.95
N TYR A 497 10.42 16.23 -12.20
CA TYR A 497 9.52 15.80 -13.25
C TYR A 497 9.76 14.33 -13.57
N TYR A 498 8.69 13.56 -13.71
CA TYR A 498 8.74 12.11 -13.92
C TYR A 498 7.76 11.69 -15.01
N SER A 499 8.18 10.75 -15.85
CA SER A 499 7.33 10.08 -16.83
C SER A 499 7.17 8.62 -16.42
N SER A 500 5.93 8.21 -16.13
CA SER A 500 5.65 6.79 -15.93
C SER A 500 5.41 6.14 -17.29
N LEU A 501 6.25 5.15 -17.59
CA LEU A 501 6.13 4.33 -18.80
C LEU A 501 4.83 3.51 -18.83
N LEU A 502 4.17 3.34 -17.69
CA LEU A 502 2.98 2.51 -17.55
C LEU A 502 1.69 3.30 -17.64
N THR A 503 1.69 4.53 -17.12
CA THR A 503 0.50 5.39 -17.13
C THR A 503 0.37 6.14 -18.47
N ASN A 504 1.47 6.30 -19.22
CA ASN A 504 1.63 7.31 -20.28
C ASN A 504 1.26 8.74 -19.82
N ARG A 505 1.24 8.95 -18.50
CA ARG A 505 1.10 10.24 -17.83
C ARG A 505 2.44 10.63 -17.25
N ARG A 506 2.60 11.94 -17.13
CA ARG A 506 3.76 12.58 -16.56
C ARG A 506 3.34 13.37 -15.35
N MET A 507 4.24 13.50 -14.39
CA MET A 507 3.94 14.03 -13.07
C MET A 507 5.08 14.93 -12.59
N PHE A 508 4.73 16.05 -11.96
CA PHE A 508 5.66 16.85 -11.16
C PHE A 508 5.49 16.50 -9.69
N ARG A 509 6.56 16.09 -9.01
CA ARG A 509 6.58 15.82 -7.57
C ARG A 509 7.30 16.94 -6.85
N PHE A 510 6.69 17.41 -5.77
CA PHE A 510 7.32 18.28 -4.79
C PHE A 510 7.54 17.50 -3.51
N SER A 511 8.74 17.61 -2.95
CA SER A 511 9.14 16.96 -1.70
C SER A 511 9.69 18.03 -0.77
N LEU A 512 9.19 18.11 0.46
CA LEU A 512 9.65 19.05 1.48
C LEU A 512 10.13 18.27 2.70
N LEU A 513 11.22 18.74 3.30
CA LEU A 513 11.61 18.34 4.64
C LEU A 513 10.52 18.73 5.66
N PRO A 514 10.52 18.11 6.85
CA PRO A 514 9.61 18.51 7.92
C PRO A 514 9.72 19.99 8.28
N THR A 515 8.66 20.53 8.89
CA THR A 515 8.66 21.91 9.41
C THR A 515 9.14 22.00 10.85
N THR A 516 9.39 20.85 11.50
CA THR A 516 9.90 20.77 12.87
C THR A 516 10.68 19.48 13.05
N ALA A 517 11.81 19.57 13.76
CA ALA A 517 12.59 18.42 14.20
C ALA A 517 12.98 18.58 15.67
N LEU A 518 13.26 17.46 16.34
CA LEU A 518 13.82 17.47 17.70
C LEU A 518 15.31 17.77 17.70
N ASP A 519 16.01 17.42 16.62
CA ASP A 519 17.41 17.76 16.41
C ASP A 519 17.51 19.14 15.74
N THR A 520 18.09 20.10 16.45
CA THR A 520 18.25 21.49 15.99
C THR A 520 19.19 21.66 14.81
N ALA A 521 20.03 20.65 14.52
CA ALA A 521 20.92 20.66 13.35
C ALA A 521 20.21 20.21 12.06
N THR A 522 18.98 19.71 12.16
CA THR A 522 18.23 19.21 11.00
C THR A 522 17.68 20.38 10.16
N PRO A 523 17.95 20.42 8.84
CA PRO A 523 17.34 21.42 7.97
C PRO A 523 15.81 21.23 7.92
N LEU A 524 15.07 22.34 7.93
CA LEU A 524 13.62 22.36 7.96
C LEU A 524 13.06 23.12 6.76
N ALA A 525 11.93 22.67 6.23
CA ALA A 525 11.19 23.45 5.27
C ALA A 525 10.35 24.52 6.00
N PRO A 526 10.20 25.73 5.42
CA PRO A 526 9.32 26.74 5.97
C PRO A 526 7.85 26.27 5.94
N ALA A 527 7.18 26.33 7.10
CA ALA A 527 5.73 26.22 7.18
C ALA A 527 5.07 27.47 6.57
N GLY A 528 3.85 27.31 6.04
CA GLY A 528 3.11 28.40 5.40
C GLY A 528 2.48 28.01 4.07
N VAL A 529 2.13 29.00 3.26
CA VAL A 529 1.63 28.76 1.90
C VAL A 529 2.81 28.65 0.95
N TRP A 530 2.92 27.49 0.32
CA TRP A 530 3.68 27.32 -0.90
C TRP A 530 2.76 27.61 -2.08
N VAL A 531 3.16 28.53 -2.95
CA VAL A 531 2.36 28.95 -4.11
C VAL A 531 2.87 28.21 -5.33
N ILE A 532 1.98 27.50 -6.03
CA ILE A 532 2.29 26.75 -7.24
C ILE A 532 1.53 27.40 -8.40
N ASP A 533 2.25 28.09 -9.27
CA ASP A 533 1.72 28.66 -10.49
C ASP A 533 1.93 27.70 -11.67
N LEU A 534 0.84 27.23 -12.25
CA LEU A 534 0.83 26.38 -13.44
C LEU A 534 0.50 27.26 -14.64
N LYS A 535 1.48 27.51 -15.50
CA LYS A 535 1.29 28.23 -16.76
C LYS A 535 1.06 27.23 -17.88
N ASN A 536 -0.08 27.33 -18.55
CA ASN A 536 -0.36 26.55 -19.74
C ASN A 536 0.53 26.99 -20.90
N VAL A 537 1.09 26.02 -21.63
CA VAL A 537 1.87 26.23 -22.84
C VAL A 537 1.26 25.48 -24.02
N ALA A 538 0.72 24.29 -23.81
CA ALA A 538 0.22 23.45 -24.90
C ALA A 538 -0.94 22.50 -24.53
N LEU A 539 -1.57 22.66 -23.36
CA LEU A 539 -2.78 21.92 -23.01
C LEU A 539 -4.02 22.56 -23.63
N THR A 540 -4.93 21.73 -24.09
CA THR A 540 -6.26 22.12 -24.57
C THR A 540 -7.24 22.32 -23.39
N PRO A 541 -8.36 23.04 -23.58
CA PRO A 541 -9.35 23.22 -22.51
C PRO A 541 -10.00 21.92 -21.99
N SER A 542 -10.03 20.86 -22.81
CA SER A 542 -10.54 19.54 -22.41
C SER A 542 -9.49 18.71 -21.64
N GLU A 543 -8.23 19.12 -21.66
CA GLU A 543 -7.16 18.46 -20.93
C GLU A 543 -7.09 18.97 -19.50
N THR A 544 -7.33 18.05 -18.56
CA THR A 544 -7.40 18.36 -17.13
C THR A 544 -6.13 17.93 -16.41
N VAL A 545 -5.56 18.84 -15.63
CA VAL A 545 -4.45 18.55 -14.71
C VAL A 545 -5.03 18.23 -13.33
N HIS A 546 -4.49 17.20 -12.69
CA HIS A 546 -4.88 16.83 -11.33
C HIS A 546 -3.70 17.02 -10.39
N ALA A 547 -3.95 17.56 -9.21
CA ALA A 547 -2.95 17.63 -8.15
C ALA A 547 -3.43 16.87 -6.92
N TRP A 548 -2.55 16.10 -6.29
CA TRP A 548 -2.83 15.42 -5.02
C TRP A 548 -1.76 15.72 -3.98
N VAL A 549 -2.19 15.89 -2.73
CA VAL A 549 -1.31 15.93 -1.57
C VAL A 549 -1.20 14.51 -1.00
N GLN A 550 0.02 14.08 -0.68
CA GLN A 550 0.25 12.80 -0.01
C GLN A 550 -0.34 12.80 1.40
N ARG A 551 -0.72 11.61 1.86
CA ARG A 551 -1.20 11.43 3.23
C ARG A 551 -0.07 11.66 4.25
N ASP A 552 -0.37 12.44 5.27
CA ASP A 552 0.59 12.87 6.30
C ASP A 552 -0.06 13.01 7.68
N ASP A 553 -1.20 12.35 7.90
CA ASP A 553 -1.82 12.22 9.22
C ASP A 553 -1.18 11.07 10.02
N SER A 554 -1.53 10.95 11.30
CA SER A 554 -1.12 9.81 12.14
C SER A 554 -2.29 8.89 12.40
N LEU A 555 -2.07 7.57 12.29
CA LEU A 555 -3.07 6.57 12.65
C LEU A 555 -3.40 6.64 14.14
N TYR A 556 -4.62 6.23 14.50
CA TYR A 556 -5.03 6.12 15.89
C TYR A 556 -4.06 5.22 16.68
N GLY A 557 -3.62 5.67 17.86
CA GLY A 557 -2.67 4.95 18.72
C GLY A 557 -1.19 5.17 18.37
N PHE A 558 -0.87 5.65 17.17
CA PHE A 558 0.50 5.98 16.78
C PHE A 558 0.90 7.37 17.28
N PRO A 559 2.20 7.62 17.53
CA PRO A 559 2.68 8.95 17.90
C PRO A 559 2.33 9.98 16.83
N LEU A 560 1.75 11.11 17.25
CA LEU A 560 1.42 12.21 16.36
C LEU A 560 2.72 12.86 15.83
N ARG A 561 3.08 12.54 14.59
CA ARG A 561 4.27 13.08 13.91
C ARG A 561 3.91 14.05 12.81
N GLY A 562 3.02 13.62 11.92
CA GLY A 562 2.62 14.39 10.75
C GLY A 562 1.54 15.42 11.00
N ARG A 563 1.45 16.41 10.10
CA ARG A 563 0.37 17.39 10.04
C ARG A 563 -0.13 17.45 8.60
N GLN A 564 -1.22 16.73 8.31
CA GLN A 564 -1.82 16.69 6.97
C GLN A 564 -1.90 18.07 6.30
N SER A 565 -1.01 18.28 5.33
CA SER A 565 -1.04 19.44 4.45
C SER A 565 -2.22 19.33 3.47
N PHE A 566 -2.62 20.44 2.87
CA PHE A 566 -3.81 20.50 2.03
C PHE A 566 -3.74 21.65 1.03
N PHE A 567 -4.58 21.59 0.00
CA PHE A 567 -4.77 22.71 -0.91
C PHE A 567 -5.78 23.73 -0.36
N GLU A 568 -5.47 25.00 -0.57
CA GLU A 568 -6.33 26.13 -0.21
C GLU A 568 -6.88 26.80 -1.47
N ASP A 569 -8.19 27.04 -1.44
CA ASP A 569 -8.90 27.85 -2.42
C ASP A 569 -9.96 28.68 -1.70
N PHE A 570 -10.04 29.97 -2.04
CA PHE A 570 -11.02 30.89 -1.48
C PHE A 570 -12.46 30.52 -1.86
N ASN A 571 -12.64 29.81 -2.97
CA ASN A 571 -13.94 29.35 -3.43
C ASN A 571 -14.39 28.03 -2.76
N TYR A 572 -13.51 27.35 -2.02
CA TYR A 572 -13.87 26.13 -1.30
C TYR A 572 -14.63 26.47 -0.02
N LYS A 573 -15.94 26.16 0.01
CA LYS A 573 -16.77 26.40 1.18
C LYS A 573 -16.80 25.14 2.05
N ARG A 574 -16.21 25.23 3.25
CA ARG A 574 -16.16 24.09 4.18
C ARG A 574 -17.51 23.85 4.86
N TYR A 575 -18.17 24.92 5.28
CA TYR A 575 -19.40 24.87 6.07
C TYR A 575 -20.53 25.63 5.39
N ASP A 576 -21.76 25.14 5.55
CA ASP A 576 -22.97 25.89 5.21
C ASP A 576 -23.33 26.91 6.31
N ASP A 577 -24.39 27.69 6.07
CA ASP A 577 -24.84 28.73 7.02
C ASP A 577 -25.28 28.16 8.39
N ALA A 578 -25.53 26.85 8.47
CA ALA A 578 -25.87 26.14 9.71
C ALA A 578 -24.65 25.47 10.37
N GLY A 579 -23.43 25.68 9.85
CA GLY A 579 -22.19 25.11 10.37
C GLY A 579 -21.99 23.63 10.04
N ARG A 580 -22.77 23.06 9.12
CA ARG A 580 -22.62 21.66 8.68
C ARG A 580 -21.58 21.58 7.57
N ASP A 581 -20.80 20.50 7.54
CA ASP A 581 -19.85 20.27 6.45
C ASP A 581 -20.60 20.22 5.10
N ILE A 582 -20.12 20.99 4.14
CA ILE A 582 -20.55 20.87 2.75
C ILE A 582 -19.80 19.67 2.15
N GLU A 583 -20.55 18.70 1.64
CA GLU A 583 -20.03 17.43 1.13
C GLU A 583 -20.01 17.33 -0.40
N ILE A 584 -20.45 18.39 -1.08
CA ILE A 584 -20.49 18.52 -2.54
C ILE A 584 -19.46 19.53 -3.01
N ASP A 585 -19.04 19.42 -4.28
CA ASP A 585 -18.04 20.32 -4.83
C ASP A 585 -18.56 21.72 -5.14
N ASP A 586 -17.73 22.71 -4.82
CA ASP A 586 -17.94 24.09 -5.22
C ASP A 586 -17.49 24.24 -6.68
N ALA A 587 -18.42 24.62 -7.57
CA ALA A 587 -18.15 24.69 -9.01
C ALA A 587 -16.96 25.61 -9.37
N ALA A 588 -16.80 26.71 -8.63
CA ALA A 588 -15.74 27.70 -8.82
C ALA A 588 -14.42 27.36 -8.12
N SER A 589 -14.38 26.32 -7.28
CA SER A 589 -13.17 25.89 -6.58
C SER A 589 -12.37 24.92 -7.44
N VAL A 590 -11.04 25.11 -7.55
CA VAL A 590 -10.15 24.10 -8.13
C VAL A 590 -9.92 22.94 -7.18
N VAL A 591 -10.03 23.17 -5.86
CA VAL A 591 -9.97 22.10 -4.85
C VAL A 591 -11.28 21.32 -4.89
N LYS A 592 -11.19 20.00 -5.04
CA LYS A 592 -12.33 19.09 -5.18
C LYS A 592 -12.35 18.02 -4.09
N ARG A 593 -13.55 17.51 -3.82
CA ARG A 593 -13.90 16.41 -2.92
C ARG A 593 -14.04 15.10 -3.69
N GLU A 594 -14.47 15.18 -4.96
CA GLU A 594 -14.35 14.06 -5.90
C GLU A 594 -12.89 13.70 -6.20
N SER A 595 -12.67 12.54 -6.81
CA SER A 595 -11.32 12.05 -7.15
C SER A 595 -10.37 11.89 -5.94
N THR A 596 -10.93 11.66 -4.76
CA THR A 596 -10.21 11.40 -3.50
C THR A 596 -10.15 9.91 -3.15
N ILE A 597 -10.66 9.04 -4.01
CA ILE A 597 -10.65 7.58 -3.83
C ILE A 597 -9.22 7.08 -3.63
N ASN A 598 -9.06 6.01 -2.87
CA ASN A 598 -7.78 5.38 -2.61
C ASN A 598 -7.03 5.09 -3.93
N ALA A 599 -5.81 5.61 -4.08
CA ALA A 599 -5.11 5.56 -5.36
C ALA A 599 -4.64 4.15 -5.78
N ILE A 600 -4.78 3.14 -4.91
CA ILE A 600 -4.59 1.72 -5.25
C ILE A 600 -5.91 1.00 -5.58
N ALA A 601 -7.03 1.72 -5.50
CA ALA A 601 -8.39 1.20 -5.67
C ALA A 601 -9.01 1.64 -7.01
N THR A 602 -8.20 2.07 -7.98
CA THR A 602 -8.65 2.71 -9.23
C THR A 602 -8.51 1.85 -10.47
N SER A 603 -8.23 0.54 -10.32
CA SER A 603 -8.08 -0.43 -11.42
C SER A 603 -9.04 -0.12 -12.58
N SER A 604 -8.44 0.11 -13.75
CA SER A 604 -9.16 0.45 -14.98
C SER A 604 -9.70 -0.78 -15.69
N THR A 605 -9.41 -1.99 -15.19
CA THR A 605 -9.92 -3.21 -15.78
C THR A 605 -11.43 -3.29 -15.59
N LEU A 606 -12.16 -3.26 -16.70
CA LEU A 606 -13.61 -3.45 -16.73
C LEU A 606 -14.01 -4.93 -16.57
N ILE A 607 -13.08 -5.79 -16.17
CA ILE A 607 -13.32 -7.22 -16.00
C ILE A 607 -14.03 -7.43 -14.65
N ASP A 608 -15.04 -8.30 -14.62
CA ASP A 608 -15.81 -8.57 -13.41
C ASP A 608 -14.97 -9.10 -12.23
N ASP A 609 -13.79 -9.66 -12.50
CA ASP A 609 -12.87 -10.21 -11.50
C ASP A 609 -11.89 -9.16 -10.92
N ALA A 610 -11.93 -7.89 -11.35
CA ALA A 610 -11.10 -6.81 -10.80
C ALA A 610 -11.28 -6.62 -9.27
N PRO A 611 -10.34 -5.93 -8.58
CA PRO A 611 -10.48 -5.63 -7.16
C PRO A 611 -11.80 -4.93 -6.84
N ILE A 612 -12.43 -5.37 -5.76
CA ILE A 612 -13.73 -4.86 -5.28
C ILE A 612 -13.46 -3.70 -4.32
N VAL A 613 -14.13 -2.57 -4.50
CA VAL A 613 -13.87 -1.36 -3.71
C VAL A 613 -15.10 -0.92 -2.92
N ALA A 614 -14.91 -0.73 -1.62
CA ALA A 614 -15.99 -0.47 -0.67
C ALA A 614 -15.98 0.97 -0.14
N GLY A 615 -17.06 1.71 -0.38
CA GLY A 615 -17.38 2.96 0.32
C GLY A 615 -18.03 2.73 1.68
N GLY A 616 -18.03 3.75 2.54
CA GLY A 616 -18.60 3.70 3.89
C GLY A 616 -19.84 4.56 4.06
N TYR A 617 -20.90 4.05 4.71
CA TYR A 617 -22.11 4.81 5.03
C TYR A 617 -22.54 4.63 6.50
N LEU A 618 -23.39 5.54 6.98
CA LEU A 618 -24.01 5.50 8.31
C LEU A 618 -25.24 4.58 8.27
N ARG A 619 -25.22 3.50 9.06
CA ARG A 619 -26.26 2.47 9.02
C ARG A 619 -27.67 3.01 9.30
N LYS A 620 -27.84 3.88 10.28
CA LYS A 620 -29.17 4.37 10.69
C LYS A 620 -29.70 5.50 9.81
N GLU A 621 -28.85 6.48 9.51
CA GLU A 621 -29.23 7.62 8.68
C GLU A 621 -29.20 7.29 7.19
N LEU A 622 -28.59 6.16 6.80
CA LEU A 622 -28.39 5.72 5.42
C LEU A 622 -27.62 6.73 4.55
N VAL A 623 -26.96 7.74 5.11
CA VAL A 623 -26.14 8.69 4.34
C VAL A 623 -24.69 8.21 4.22
N ALA A 624 -24.01 8.60 3.14
CA ALA A 624 -22.58 8.36 3.00
C ALA A 624 -21.80 8.93 4.21
N ALA A 625 -20.78 8.22 4.67
CA ALA A 625 -19.91 8.71 5.72
C ALA A 625 -19.10 9.91 5.19
N LYS A 626 -19.00 10.98 5.98
CA LYS A 626 -18.35 12.24 5.59
C LYS A 626 -16.95 12.05 5.01
N TYR A 627 -16.18 11.11 5.56
CA TYR A 627 -14.83 10.81 5.11
C TYR A 627 -14.77 9.92 3.86
N SER A 628 -15.84 9.15 3.55
CA SER A 628 -15.80 8.13 2.49
C SER A 628 -15.50 8.78 1.15
N SER A 629 -14.29 8.54 0.66
CA SER A 629 -13.77 9.09 -0.58
C SER A 629 -14.63 8.74 -1.80
N ALA A 630 -14.51 9.56 -2.84
CA ALA A 630 -15.28 9.45 -4.07
C ALA A 630 -14.38 9.34 -5.32
N GLY A 631 -14.88 8.65 -6.35
CA GLY A 631 -14.37 8.73 -7.71
C GLY A 631 -14.81 10.02 -8.42
N ALA A 632 -14.61 10.12 -9.74
CA ALA A 632 -15.04 11.26 -10.55
C ALA A 632 -16.54 11.18 -10.93
N GLN A 633 -17.24 12.33 -11.05
CA GLN A 633 -18.67 12.38 -11.40
C GLN A 633 -19.01 12.44 -12.91
N ALA A 634 -18.12 12.88 -13.82
CA ALA A 634 -18.40 13.07 -15.26
C ALA A 634 -17.32 12.50 -16.21
N LEU A 635 -17.64 12.28 -17.51
CA LEU A 635 -16.85 11.52 -18.53
C LEU A 635 -15.62 12.24 -19.12
N PRO A 636 -14.64 11.51 -19.73
CA PRO A 636 -14.34 10.08 -19.65
C PRO A 636 -13.08 9.83 -18.77
N PRO A 637 -13.20 9.20 -17.59
CA PRO A 637 -12.45 9.71 -16.46
C PRO A 637 -11.58 8.67 -15.73
N PRO A 638 -10.47 9.14 -15.17
CA PRO A 638 -9.94 8.66 -13.90
C PRO A 638 -10.21 9.64 -12.75
N PRO A 639 -10.50 9.19 -11.51
CA PRO A 639 -10.63 7.80 -11.04
C PRO A 639 -12.05 7.23 -11.03
N ARG A 640 -12.13 5.88 -11.02
CA ARG A 640 -13.38 5.12 -10.84
C ARG A 640 -14.02 5.38 -9.47
N SER A 641 -15.33 5.18 -9.37
CA SER A 641 -16.08 5.15 -8.11
C SER A 641 -15.90 3.83 -7.35
N PRO A 642 -16.21 3.78 -6.04
CA PRO A 642 -16.42 2.52 -5.33
C PRO A 642 -17.48 1.66 -6.03
N ASP A 643 -17.45 0.35 -5.79
CA ASP A 643 -18.43 -0.57 -6.40
C ASP A 643 -19.76 -0.57 -5.65
N ALA A 644 -19.69 -0.46 -4.32
CA ALA A 644 -20.83 -0.35 -3.44
C ALA A 644 -20.42 0.30 -2.12
N MET A 645 -21.41 0.67 -1.30
CA MET A 645 -21.17 1.09 0.08
C MET A 645 -21.60 -0.01 1.07
N ALA A 646 -20.85 -0.15 2.15
CA ALA A 646 -21.24 -0.95 3.32
C ALA A 646 -21.24 -0.09 4.59
N PRO A 647 -22.00 -0.44 5.64
CA PRO A 647 -22.05 0.40 6.82
C PRO A 647 -20.68 0.42 7.52
N SER A 648 -20.12 1.62 7.69
CA SER A 648 -18.86 1.90 8.38
C SER A 648 -19.06 2.67 9.69
N GLU A 649 -20.24 3.23 9.89
CA GLU A 649 -20.68 3.91 11.11
C GLU A 649 -22.06 3.35 11.49
N ASP A 650 -22.39 3.28 12.77
CA ASP A 650 -23.75 2.95 13.18
C ASP A 650 -24.68 4.17 12.98
N SER A 651 -24.31 5.33 13.52
CA SER A 651 -25.04 6.58 13.34
C SER A 651 -24.18 7.83 13.57
N ARG A 652 -24.77 9.03 13.42
CA ARG A 652 -24.09 10.30 13.74
C ARG A 652 -23.69 10.43 15.21
N VAL A 653 -24.37 9.71 16.11
CA VAL A 653 -24.17 9.78 17.58
C VAL A 653 -23.44 8.53 18.09
N HIS A 654 -23.77 7.36 17.53
CA HIS A 654 -23.06 6.11 17.81
C HIS A 654 -22.05 5.86 16.70
N HIS A 655 -20.83 6.35 16.90
CA HIS A 655 -19.75 6.18 15.94
C HIS A 655 -19.26 4.73 15.88
N GLY A 656 -18.88 4.32 14.68
CA GLY A 656 -18.26 3.05 14.34
C GLY A 656 -19.21 1.85 14.31
N ILE A 657 -18.68 0.74 13.82
CA ILE A 657 -19.29 -0.59 13.88
C ILE A 657 -18.64 -1.39 14.99
N LEU A 658 -19.44 -2.19 15.69
CA LEU A 658 -18.97 -3.06 16.76
C LEU A 658 -18.35 -4.34 16.20
N ALA A 659 -17.12 -4.62 16.63
CA ALA A 659 -16.40 -5.87 16.40
C ALA A 659 -15.41 -6.11 17.54
N ALA A 660 -14.67 -7.22 17.48
CA ALA A 660 -13.67 -7.58 18.48
C ALA A 660 -12.68 -6.43 18.76
N GLY A 661 -12.39 -6.21 20.03
CA GLY A 661 -11.15 -5.53 20.44
C GLY A 661 -9.96 -6.49 20.35
N SER A 662 -8.79 -6.06 20.81
CA SER A 662 -7.57 -6.88 20.67
C SER A 662 -7.66 -8.19 21.45
N HIS A 663 -8.19 -8.15 22.68
CA HIS A 663 -8.34 -9.33 23.55
C HIS A 663 -9.73 -9.95 23.49
N SER A 664 -9.80 -11.25 23.77
CA SER A 664 -11.06 -12.02 23.82
C SER A 664 -12.07 -11.42 24.80
N GLY A 665 -13.37 -11.60 24.53
CA GLY A 665 -14.47 -11.02 25.32
C GLY A 665 -14.66 -9.50 25.16
N SER A 666 -13.75 -8.79 24.48
CA SER A 666 -13.87 -7.34 24.27
C SER A 666 -14.56 -6.99 22.95
N VAL A 667 -15.45 -5.99 23.00
CA VAL A 667 -16.14 -5.44 21.82
C VAL A 667 -15.96 -3.92 21.81
N VAL A 668 -15.54 -3.39 20.67
CA VAL A 668 -15.18 -1.98 20.48
C VAL A 668 -15.78 -1.46 19.18
N ALA A 669 -15.97 -0.15 19.09
CA ALA A 669 -16.49 0.49 17.88
C ALA A 669 -15.35 1.13 17.09
N MET A 670 -15.33 0.92 15.77
CA MET A 670 -14.39 1.57 14.86
C MET A 670 -15.11 2.03 13.60
N GLY A 671 -14.69 3.19 13.07
CA GLY A 671 -15.19 3.76 11.82
C GLY A 671 -14.12 3.80 10.74
N GLY A 672 -14.54 3.85 9.48
CA GLY A 672 -13.66 3.97 8.32
C GLY A 672 -14.11 3.09 7.16
N THR A 673 -13.68 3.41 5.94
CA THR A 673 -13.84 2.49 4.80
C THR A 673 -13.09 1.17 4.98
N SER A 674 -12.07 1.13 5.85
CA SER A 674 -11.42 -0.11 6.33
C SER A 674 -12.33 -1.01 7.16
N VAL A 675 -13.47 -0.49 7.65
CA VAL A 675 -14.55 -1.25 8.32
C VAL A 675 -15.61 -1.69 7.30
N ALA A 676 -15.84 -0.92 6.24
CA ALA A 676 -16.76 -1.28 5.15
C ALA A 676 -16.24 -2.43 4.27
N ALA A 677 -14.97 -2.36 3.85
CA ALA A 677 -14.30 -3.37 3.01
C ALA A 677 -14.44 -4.81 3.55
N PRO A 678 -14.12 -5.11 4.82
CA PRO A 678 -14.21 -6.47 5.34
C PRO A 678 -15.64 -7.00 5.40
N ARG A 679 -16.68 -6.14 5.46
CA ARG A 679 -18.09 -6.58 5.37
C ARG A 679 -18.41 -7.09 3.98
N ILE A 680 -17.91 -6.41 2.95
CA ILE A 680 -18.03 -6.88 1.57
C ILE A 680 -17.20 -8.14 1.37
N ALA A 681 -15.99 -8.23 1.93
CA ALA A 681 -15.19 -9.46 1.89
C ALA A 681 -15.93 -10.66 2.49
N ARG A 682 -16.60 -10.48 3.64
CA ARG A 682 -17.45 -11.52 4.24
C ARG A 682 -18.61 -11.92 3.33
N PHE A 683 -19.30 -10.95 2.73
CA PHE A 683 -20.38 -11.22 1.77
C PHE A 683 -19.88 -12.01 0.55
N VAL A 684 -18.75 -11.60 -0.01
CA VAL A 684 -18.09 -12.26 -1.16
C VAL A 684 -17.74 -13.71 -0.82
N ALA A 685 -17.17 -13.95 0.35
CA ALA A 685 -16.88 -15.31 0.82
C ALA A 685 -18.16 -16.16 1.01
N GLY A 686 -19.28 -15.54 1.40
CA GLY A 686 -20.59 -16.18 1.43
C GLY A 686 -21.06 -16.63 0.05
N LYS A 687 -20.99 -15.74 -0.96
CA LYS A 687 -21.37 -16.04 -2.34
C LYS A 687 -20.50 -17.14 -2.95
N LEU A 688 -19.18 -17.09 -2.74
CA LEU A 688 -18.26 -18.11 -3.27
C LEU A 688 -18.56 -19.50 -2.69
N ALA A 689 -18.87 -19.58 -1.39
CA ALA A 689 -19.21 -20.86 -0.77
C ALA A 689 -20.56 -21.43 -1.22
N SER A 690 -21.50 -20.59 -1.63
CA SER A 690 -22.76 -21.03 -2.25
C SER A 690 -22.60 -21.33 -3.75
N GLY A 691 -21.39 -21.35 -4.30
CA GLY A 691 -21.11 -21.59 -5.72
C GLY A 691 -21.39 -20.40 -6.64
N ALA A 692 -21.71 -19.22 -6.10
CA ALA A 692 -21.88 -18.00 -6.89
C ALA A 692 -20.53 -17.29 -7.14
N ALA A 693 -20.49 -16.37 -8.11
CA ALA A 693 -19.24 -15.78 -8.59
C ALA A 693 -18.47 -14.95 -7.54
N GLY A 694 -19.18 -14.32 -6.59
CA GLY A 694 -18.59 -13.46 -5.54
C GLY A 694 -17.63 -12.40 -6.10
N ASN A 695 -17.92 -11.87 -7.28
CA ASN A 695 -17.05 -10.94 -8.00
C ASN A 695 -17.61 -9.51 -7.91
N ARG A 696 -16.96 -8.56 -8.59
CA ARG A 696 -17.35 -7.16 -8.59
C ARG A 696 -18.79 -6.95 -9.03
N LEU A 697 -19.22 -7.63 -10.09
CA LEU A 697 -20.60 -7.58 -10.60
C LEU A 697 -21.60 -8.09 -9.56
N ALA A 698 -21.28 -9.18 -8.85
CA ALA A 698 -22.15 -9.71 -7.81
C ALA A 698 -22.35 -8.71 -6.65
N VAL A 699 -21.31 -7.96 -6.28
CA VAL A 699 -21.38 -6.90 -5.26
C VAL A 699 -22.25 -5.74 -5.74
N ARG A 700 -22.04 -5.26 -6.98
CA ARG A 700 -22.84 -4.18 -7.56
C ARG A 700 -24.32 -4.55 -7.67
N ASN A 701 -24.61 -5.75 -8.15
CA ASN A 701 -25.99 -6.25 -8.28
C ASN A 701 -26.68 -6.35 -6.92
N GLN A 702 -25.98 -6.82 -5.89
CA GLN A 702 -26.53 -6.86 -4.54
C GLN A 702 -26.77 -5.45 -3.99
N ALA A 703 -25.85 -4.51 -4.19
CA ALA A 703 -26.02 -3.14 -3.75
C ALA A 703 -27.22 -2.46 -4.42
N THR A 704 -27.41 -2.65 -5.73
CA THR A 704 -28.60 -2.14 -6.44
C THR A 704 -29.90 -2.76 -5.92
N ALA A 705 -29.90 -4.06 -5.63
CA ALA A 705 -31.07 -4.74 -5.06
C ALA A 705 -31.38 -4.22 -3.65
N ASP A 706 -30.37 -4.10 -2.79
CA ASP A 706 -30.52 -3.64 -1.41
C ASP A 706 -30.93 -2.16 -1.34
N GLU A 707 -30.41 -1.32 -2.24
CA GLU A 707 -30.77 0.09 -2.35
C GLU A 707 -32.28 0.29 -2.54
N GLY A 708 -32.90 -0.50 -3.42
CA GLY A 708 -34.35 -0.47 -3.66
C GLY A 708 -35.20 -0.97 -2.49
N VAL A 709 -34.63 -1.82 -1.63
CA VAL A 709 -35.31 -2.35 -0.42
C VAL A 709 -35.15 -1.41 0.76
N LEU A 710 -33.95 -0.85 0.98
CA LEU A 710 -33.65 0.05 2.09
C LEU A 710 -34.50 1.32 2.04
N LEU A 711 -34.73 1.86 0.84
CA LEU A 711 -35.48 3.09 0.63
C LEU A 711 -36.37 3.00 -0.61
N PRO A 712 -37.59 2.44 -0.49
CA PRO A 712 -38.55 2.44 -1.58
C PRO A 712 -38.91 3.89 -1.97
N PRO A 713 -39.10 4.20 -3.28
CA PRO A 713 -39.39 5.56 -3.72
C PRO A 713 -40.71 6.13 -3.14
N PRO A 714 -40.77 7.43 -2.77
CA PRO A 714 -39.67 8.41 -2.79
C PRO A 714 -38.71 8.24 -1.59
N ALA A 715 -37.42 8.03 -1.89
CA ALA A 715 -36.39 7.75 -0.90
C ALA A 715 -35.97 9.02 -0.14
N ASN A 716 -36.01 8.97 1.20
CA ASN A 716 -35.40 9.97 2.08
C ASN A 716 -34.51 9.28 3.14
N PRO A 717 -33.17 9.48 3.11
CA PRO A 717 -32.42 10.34 2.19
C PRO A 717 -32.28 9.73 0.78
N ALA A 718 -32.06 10.59 -0.21
CA ALA A 718 -31.75 10.16 -1.58
C ALA A 718 -30.48 9.27 -1.62
N PRO A 719 -30.39 8.36 -2.60
CA PRO A 719 -29.16 7.60 -2.87
C PRO A 719 -27.94 8.52 -2.98
N PRO A 720 -26.78 8.13 -2.42
CA PRO A 720 -25.54 8.86 -2.65
C PRO A 720 -25.22 8.96 -4.15
N PRO A 721 -24.64 10.08 -4.64
CA PRO A 721 -24.26 10.20 -6.05
C PRO A 721 -23.36 9.06 -6.50
N GLY A 722 -23.47 8.60 -7.76
CA GLY A 722 -22.71 7.44 -8.27
C GLY A 722 -21.18 7.55 -8.12
N GLY A 723 -20.62 8.76 -8.17
CA GLY A 723 -19.21 9.05 -7.86
C GLY A 723 -18.78 8.58 -6.46
N ARG A 724 -19.71 8.58 -5.50
CA ARG A 724 -19.48 8.30 -4.08
C ARG A 724 -20.11 6.98 -3.61
N GLY A 725 -21.29 6.66 -4.13
CA GLY A 725 -22.07 5.47 -3.75
C GLY A 725 -21.85 4.24 -4.61
N GLY A 726 -21.23 4.39 -5.79
CA GLY A 726 -21.13 3.28 -6.73
C GLY A 726 -22.50 2.80 -7.18
N ALA A 727 -22.77 1.50 -7.03
CA ALA A 727 -24.06 0.89 -7.35
C ALA A 727 -25.13 1.02 -6.25
N GLY A 728 -24.78 1.58 -5.07
CA GLY A 728 -25.70 1.78 -3.95
C GLY A 728 -25.19 1.24 -2.62
N ARG A 729 -26.06 1.24 -1.61
CA ARG A 729 -25.81 0.75 -0.24
C ARG A 729 -26.18 -0.72 -0.13
N MET A 730 -25.26 -1.54 0.37
CA MET A 730 -25.56 -2.91 0.75
C MET A 730 -26.17 -2.96 2.15
N ASN A 731 -27.25 -3.72 2.30
CA ASN A 731 -27.94 -3.96 3.57
C ASN A 731 -27.29 -5.13 4.29
N LEU A 732 -26.10 -4.88 4.84
CA LEU A 732 -25.36 -5.87 5.61
C LEU A 732 -25.69 -5.74 7.10
N GLY A 733 -26.24 -6.79 7.69
CA GLY A 733 -26.55 -6.85 9.12
C GLY A 733 -25.31 -6.72 10.03
N PRO A 734 -25.49 -6.48 11.34
CA PRO A 734 -24.38 -6.30 12.28
C PRO A 734 -23.51 -7.56 12.38
N VAL A 735 -22.20 -7.37 12.56
CA VAL A 735 -21.23 -8.48 12.76
C VAL A 735 -21.32 -9.06 14.16
N VAL A 736 -21.36 -8.18 15.15
CA VAL A 736 -21.58 -8.52 16.55
C VAL A 736 -22.97 -8.02 16.92
N ALA A 737 -23.90 -8.94 17.13
CA ALA A 737 -25.18 -8.63 17.73
C ALA A 737 -24.99 -8.52 19.24
N LEU A 738 -24.75 -7.31 19.75
CA LEU A 738 -24.98 -7.07 21.17
C LEU A 738 -26.49 -7.04 21.39
N LYS A 739 -26.98 -7.74 22.41
CA LYS A 739 -28.31 -7.45 22.99
C LYS A 739 -28.27 -6.05 23.60
N ARG A 740 -28.26 -5.01 22.77
CA ARG A 740 -28.63 -3.65 23.14
C ARG A 740 -30.11 -3.49 22.85
N TYR A 741 -30.75 -2.54 23.53
CA TYR A 741 -32.16 -2.09 23.48
C TYR A 741 -32.76 -1.90 22.06
N GLU A 742 -32.74 -2.94 21.23
CA GLU A 742 -33.62 -3.09 20.10
C GLU A 742 -34.97 -3.41 20.72
N LEU A 743 -35.80 -2.38 20.89
CA LEU A 743 -37.20 -2.59 21.23
C LEU A 743 -37.81 -3.52 20.17
N PRO A 744 -38.62 -4.51 20.60
CA PRO A 744 -39.17 -5.55 19.74
C PRO A 744 -39.92 -5.04 18.52
#